data_AF-A0A8H7BE14-F1
#
_entry.id   AF-A0A8H7BE14-F1
#
_cell.length_a   1.000
_cell.length_b   1.000
_cell.length_c   1.000
_cell.angle_alpha   90.00
_cell.angle_beta   90.00
_cell.angle_gamma   90.00
#
_symmetry.space_group_name_H-M   'P 1'
#
loop_
_entity.id
_entity.type
_entity.pdbx_description
1 polymer ?
#
loop_
_entity_poly.entity_id
_entity_poly.type
_entity_poly.pdbx_seq_one_letter_code
_entity_poly.pdbx_strand_id
1 'polypeptide(L)'
;MPRLIAPISVSRGRRGRLFQVRQNLHAFLASASKKPHICSEWLWIDALCIDQSNNSERSHQVQQMGQIFSHAIKVISWLGDDERIAQFLRESSSPLSLDMVYPQHNRPGMSHFFKSDYWDRAWITQEVGLARSITFMACNEEVDRWQPPEEKGDDAMVPRNPNPVYSENYSHRWRGKSLVYLVELFFYKECHDRRDRIFSLLGLCGEGSDLEVDYGISRTDLIMRVLQVCSNSFCLCAINMLDRVLGLGESNAVVLEQQSFGTLSLSISDSPYSGETIILDSLGRAIGGGYPLAVYVSMPTICQSYSAYVYLNIYPKACYGARETDDRVTMHHYNCDIVLRRSKSSGDEELGQSVRGCSVSYDRDAQTWDVTFPSLVLVQIAYSSNYGTLCTRGSGADSTFMETHNEPVLRMSSGSDLYIDAPGLSLPIPENPPRPSLESLRSFKVQPLITSIGTEMRTTFFTILTLSTTVGGTPLGNNFENLVDILARQTNTTCPTTPNPMPKAAAFSSVKTMPDPFLYLDGKTRVQNKDEWLRCRQPEILKLLQEYQYGYYPDHSQETLSATRSGNTLTVSIAAGGKTASIAASLNLPSGSGPYPVVISIGGMDTKSYTNAGIAVVTFDYTKVAADSNSKSGSFWTLYNGRDIGVLTAWAWGFHRVLDGIELEVPEIDATKSGVTGCSRLGKAALAAGLFDRRIAVTMPMCSGVQGAGPYRYSLSGQGENLENAKSGAGWWTSSGISQFVGKSTQLPYDAHTIVAAIAPRAVILSQNANDQFTDSKGTAQVTFPAAKVVYNWLGVGKQLGMSIPSGGHCDMSGYADILPFVQQVLQGKSTTRNYDDLKNWKAMPEAYPWGSDVPKGKLGRDDVPRVAGASAASTIHHGQPWTRDLT
;
A
#
# COMPACT_ATOMS: atom_id res chain seq x y z
N MET A 1 29.72 16.77 -10.34
CA MET A 1 30.02 18.13 -10.81
C MET A 1 29.02 18.50 -11.90
N PRO A 2 28.36 19.67 -11.88
CA PRO A 2 27.57 20.09 -13.02
C PRO A 2 28.54 20.44 -14.15
N ARG A 3 28.62 19.58 -15.18
CA ARG A 3 29.43 19.82 -16.37
C ARG A 3 28.90 21.08 -17.08
N LEU A 4 29.83 21.92 -17.52
CA LEU A 4 29.61 23.23 -18.16
C LEU A 4 28.47 23.21 -19.19
N ILE A 5 27.64 24.24 -19.14
CA ILE A 5 26.50 24.47 -20.05
C ILE A 5 27.00 25.36 -21.19
N ALA A 6 26.72 24.98 -22.43
CA ALA A 6 27.10 25.73 -23.62
C ALA A 6 25.84 26.33 -24.30
N PRO A 7 25.87 27.61 -24.71
CA PRO A 7 24.75 28.23 -25.40
C PRO A 7 24.69 27.77 -26.87
N ILE A 8 23.49 27.43 -27.33
CA ILE A 8 23.15 27.30 -28.76
C ILE A 8 22.05 28.31 -29.11
N SER A 9 22.00 28.78 -30.35
CA SER A 9 20.91 29.64 -30.82
C SER A 9 19.86 28.77 -31.52
N VAL A 10 18.62 28.80 -31.02
CA VAL A 10 17.47 28.15 -31.66
C VAL A 10 16.60 29.26 -32.25
N SER A 11 16.46 29.29 -33.57
CA SER A 11 15.64 30.28 -34.27
C SER A 11 14.28 29.69 -34.66
N ARG A 12 13.21 30.42 -34.32
CA ARG A 12 11.87 30.17 -34.88
C ARG A 12 11.59 31.28 -35.90
N GLY A 13 11.98 31.05 -37.15
CA GLY A 13 11.98 32.09 -38.19
C GLY A 13 13.11 33.12 -38.00
N ARG A 14 12.84 34.42 -38.23
CA ARG A 14 13.85 35.50 -38.14
C ARG A 14 14.21 35.98 -36.71
N ARG A 15 13.66 35.37 -35.66
CA ARG A 15 13.98 35.70 -34.26
C ARG A 15 14.66 34.50 -33.59
N GLY A 16 15.94 34.67 -33.21
CA GLY A 16 16.73 33.68 -32.48
C GLY A 16 16.53 33.80 -30.96
N ARG A 17 16.37 32.67 -30.27
CA ARG A 17 16.41 32.58 -28.80
C ARG A 17 17.58 31.69 -28.40
N LEU A 18 18.38 32.13 -27.45
CA LEU A 18 19.46 31.31 -26.91
C LEU A 18 18.88 30.20 -26.03
N PHE A 19 19.28 28.96 -26.30
CA PHE A 19 18.94 27.77 -25.54
C PHE A 19 20.22 27.18 -24.95
N GLN A 20 20.14 26.71 -23.71
CA GLN A 20 21.29 26.21 -22.97
C GLN A 20 21.31 24.68 -23.04
N VAL A 21 22.41 24.10 -23.52
CA VAL A 21 22.56 22.64 -23.65
C VAL A 21 23.79 22.13 -22.91
N ARG A 22 23.79 20.82 -22.61
CA ARG A 22 24.95 20.15 -22.05
C ARG A 22 26.08 20.05 -23.09
N GLN A 23 27.32 20.05 -22.62
CA GLN A 23 28.52 19.96 -23.46
C GLN A 23 28.47 18.80 -24.48
N ASN A 24 27.94 17.63 -24.07
CA ASN A 24 27.87 16.47 -24.96
C ASN A 24 26.94 16.70 -26.17
N LEU A 25 25.78 17.34 -25.96
CA LEU A 25 24.87 17.71 -27.05
C LEU A 25 25.46 18.82 -27.92
N HIS A 26 26.14 19.79 -27.32
CA HIS A 26 26.84 20.82 -28.08
C HIS A 26 27.92 20.22 -29.00
N ALA A 27 28.72 19.28 -28.50
CA ALA A 27 29.74 18.57 -29.29
C ALA A 27 29.12 17.79 -30.46
N PHE A 28 28.03 17.07 -30.21
CA PHE A 28 27.26 16.41 -31.26
C PHE A 28 26.81 17.39 -32.36
N LEU A 29 26.13 18.48 -31.97
CA LEU A 29 25.62 19.47 -32.93
C LEU A 29 26.75 20.11 -33.75
N ALA A 30 27.91 20.36 -33.13
CA ALA A 30 29.08 20.87 -33.83
C ALA A 30 29.63 19.88 -34.87
N SER A 31 29.66 18.58 -34.55
CA SER A 31 30.07 17.53 -35.50
C SER A 31 29.03 17.35 -36.62
N ALA A 32 27.76 17.22 -36.25
CA ALA A 32 26.63 17.06 -37.17
C ALA A 32 26.51 18.23 -38.15
N SER A 33 26.79 19.46 -37.72
CA SER A 33 26.76 20.65 -38.58
C SER A 33 27.71 20.58 -39.79
N LYS A 34 28.79 19.80 -39.68
CA LYS A 34 29.80 19.62 -40.73
C LYS A 34 29.43 18.52 -41.72
N LYS A 35 28.32 17.80 -41.49
CA LYS A 35 27.88 16.65 -42.28
C LYS A 35 26.60 17.04 -43.04
N PRO A 36 26.67 17.35 -44.35
CA PRO A 36 25.54 17.84 -45.12
C PRO A 36 24.30 16.93 -45.09
N HIS A 37 24.52 15.61 -45.04
CA HIS A 37 23.44 14.61 -44.94
C HIS A 37 22.75 14.55 -43.57
N ILE A 38 23.28 15.23 -42.55
CA ILE A 38 22.68 15.33 -41.22
C ILE A 38 22.13 16.74 -41.00
N CYS A 39 22.92 17.78 -41.30
CA CYS A 39 22.53 19.16 -41.00
C CYS A 39 21.45 19.74 -41.93
N SER A 40 21.15 19.08 -43.04
CA SER A 40 20.05 19.44 -43.94
C SER A 40 18.73 18.76 -43.57
N GLU A 41 18.73 17.85 -42.59
CA GLU A 41 17.57 17.06 -42.19
C GLU A 41 16.95 17.55 -40.88
N TRP A 42 15.72 17.11 -40.60
CA TRP A 42 15.05 17.39 -39.33
C TRP A 42 15.54 16.46 -38.23
N LEU A 43 16.12 17.02 -37.16
CA LEU A 43 16.57 16.26 -35.99
C LEU A 43 15.56 16.38 -34.84
N TRP A 44 15.13 15.25 -34.32
CA TRP A 44 14.45 15.17 -33.03
C TRP A 44 15.49 14.85 -31.94
N ILE A 45 15.56 15.69 -30.91
CA ILE A 45 16.52 15.55 -29.80
C ILE A 45 15.73 15.81 -28.53
N ASP A 46 15.64 14.80 -27.65
CA ASP A 46 14.85 14.83 -26.41
C ASP A 46 15.10 16.08 -25.54
N ALA A 47 16.35 16.49 -25.39
CA ALA A 47 16.76 17.65 -24.59
C ALA A 47 16.35 19.00 -25.20
N LEU A 48 15.94 19.03 -26.48
CA LEU A 48 15.46 20.22 -27.19
C LEU A 48 13.96 20.18 -27.47
N CYS A 49 13.42 18.99 -27.73
CA CYS A 49 12.04 18.77 -28.15
C CYS A 49 11.07 18.51 -27.00
N ILE A 50 11.56 18.19 -25.80
CA ILE A 50 10.74 17.93 -24.61
C ILE A 50 11.01 19.03 -23.57
N ASP A 51 9.96 19.65 -23.03
CA ASP A 51 10.09 20.48 -21.83
C ASP A 51 10.39 19.61 -20.60
N GLN A 52 11.68 19.48 -20.30
CA GLN A 52 12.19 18.71 -19.17
C GLN A 52 11.72 19.25 -17.80
N SER A 53 11.16 20.46 -17.73
CA SER A 53 10.65 21.06 -16.49
C SER A 53 9.16 20.79 -16.23
N ASN A 54 8.43 20.31 -17.25
CA ASN A 54 6.99 20.04 -17.16
C ASN A 54 6.74 18.52 -17.17
N ASN A 55 6.50 17.93 -15.98
CA ASN A 55 6.29 16.49 -15.86
C ASN A 55 5.10 15.95 -16.68
N SER A 56 4.05 16.75 -16.89
CA SER A 56 2.89 16.31 -17.69
C SER A 56 3.26 16.17 -19.16
N GLU A 57 3.92 17.19 -19.72
CA GLU A 57 4.45 17.13 -21.09
C GLU A 57 5.51 16.04 -21.22
N ARG A 58 6.49 15.99 -20.30
CA ARG A 58 7.55 14.99 -20.30
C ARG A 58 6.97 13.57 -20.29
N SER A 59 6.00 13.29 -19.43
CA SER A 59 5.35 11.97 -19.37
C SER A 59 4.69 11.62 -20.71
N HIS A 60 3.94 12.57 -21.28
CA HIS A 60 3.29 12.40 -22.59
C HIS A 60 4.28 12.19 -23.75
N GLN A 61 5.38 12.93 -23.77
CA GLN A 61 6.43 12.81 -24.80
C GLN A 61 7.23 11.50 -24.64
N VAL A 62 7.55 11.11 -23.40
CA VAL A 62 8.28 9.88 -23.11
C VAL A 62 7.47 8.65 -23.49
N GLN A 63 6.14 8.65 -23.27
CA GLN A 63 5.24 7.60 -23.75
C GLN A 63 5.35 7.38 -25.27
N GLN A 64 5.65 8.43 -26.05
CA GLN A 64 5.75 8.38 -27.51
C GLN A 64 7.14 8.00 -28.03
N MET A 65 8.18 8.00 -27.18
CA MET A 65 9.56 7.76 -27.63
C MET A 65 9.71 6.42 -28.38
N GLY A 66 8.95 5.39 -28.00
CA GLY A 66 8.98 4.10 -28.71
C GLY A 66 8.55 4.24 -30.17
N GLN A 67 7.49 5.00 -30.41
CA GLN A 67 7.01 5.30 -31.76
C GLN A 67 8.00 6.19 -32.51
N ILE A 68 8.58 7.20 -31.85
CA ILE A 68 9.55 8.11 -32.46
C ILE A 68 10.76 7.33 -33.00
N PHE A 69 11.41 6.50 -32.18
CA PHE A 69 12.58 5.73 -32.62
C PHE A 69 12.25 4.63 -33.63
N SER A 70 11.09 3.99 -33.52
CA SER A 70 10.66 2.95 -34.48
C SER A 70 10.22 3.51 -35.84
N HIS A 71 9.83 4.78 -35.93
CA HIS A 71 9.45 5.46 -37.18
C HIS A 71 10.54 6.38 -37.73
N ALA A 72 11.61 6.63 -36.97
CA ALA A 72 12.73 7.42 -37.44
C ALA A 72 13.35 6.80 -38.71
N ILE A 73 13.63 7.65 -39.69
CA ILE A 73 14.33 7.25 -40.93
C ILE A 73 15.71 6.69 -40.57
N LYS A 74 16.41 7.37 -39.65
CA LYS A 74 17.73 7.01 -39.15
C LYS A 74 17.89 7.54 -37.72
N VAL A 75 18.47 6.71 -36.85
CA VAL A 75 18.85 7.08 -35.48
C VAL A 75 20.35 7.33 -35.46
N ILE A 76 20.79 8.44 -34.86
CA ILE A 76 22.21 8.77 -34.73
C ILE A 76 22.63 8.57 -33.28
N SER A 77 23.58 7.66 -33.07
CA SER A 77 24.12 7.31 -31.76
C SER A 77 25.48 8.00 -31.57
N TRP A 78 25.50 9.02 -30.71
CA TRP A 78 26.69 9.82 -30.44
C TRP A 78 27.50 9.27 -29.26
N LEU A 79 28.72 8.82 -29.53
CA LEU A 79 29.65 8.20 -28.58
C LEU A 79 30.68 9.18 -27.99
N GLY A 80 30.60 10.46 -28.36
CA GLY A 80 31.47 11.52 -27.85
C GLY A 80 32.73 11.75 -28.67
N ASP A 81 33.66 12.50 -28.08
CA ASP A 81 34.91 12.97 -28.72
C ASP A 81 36.12 12.06 -28.39
N ASP A 82 35.90 10.75 -28.18
CA ASP A 82 37.00 9.80 -27.95
C ASP A 82 37.63 9.38 -29.28
N GLU A 83 38.83 9.91 -29.57
CA GLU A 83 39.58 9.61 -30.80
C GLU A 83 39.88 8.12 -30.99
N ARG A 84 39.94 7.33 -29.91
CA ARG A 84 40.15 5.88 -30.02
C ARG A 84 38.88 5.21 -30.54
N ILE A 85 37.71 5.66 -30.10
CA ILE A 85 36.44 5.20 -30.66
C ILE A 85 36.35 5.62 -32.13
N ALA A 86 36.66 6.88 -32.44
CA ALA A 86 36.66 7.39 -33.81
C ALA A 86 37.59 6.58 -34.73
N GLN A 87 38.78 6.22 -34.26
CA GLN A 87 39.71 5.34 -34.99
C GLN A 87 39.06 3.98 -35.28
N PHE A 88 38.40 3.37 -34.30
CA PHE A 88 37.69 2.10 -34.51
C PHE A 88 36.55 2.22 -35.53
N LEU A 89 35.77 3.30 -35.50
CA LEU A 89 34.70 3.52 -36.48
C LEU A 89 35.26 3.66 -37.90
N ARG A 90 36.38 4.41 -38.04
CA ARG A 90 37.09 4.61 -39.32
C ARG A 90 37.64 3.31 -39.90
N GLU A 91 38.19 2.44 -39.05
CA GLU A 91 38.82 1.17 -39.44
C GLU A 91 37.82 0.02 -39.59
N SER A 92 36.55 0.26 -39.28
CA SER A 92 35.49 -0.75 -39.41
C SER A 92 34.92 -0.75 -40.83
N SER A 93 34.66 -1.95 -41.36
CA SER A 93 33.96 -2.09 -42.64
C SER A 93 32.50 -1.64 -42.48
N SER A 94 32.01 -0.82 -43.41
CA SER A 94 30.60 -0.45 -43.48
C SER A 94 29.82 -1.45 -44.34
N PRO A 95 28.69 -1.99 -43.88
CA PRO A 95 28.11 -1.78 -42.56
C PRO A 95 28.79 -2.64 -41.49
N LEU A 96 28.82 -2.16 -40.24
CA LEU A 96 29.54 -2.82 -39.15
C LEU A 96 28.89 -4.19 -38.84
N SER A 97 29.46 -5.29 -39.37
CA SER A 97 29.03 -6.67 -39.13
C SER A 97 29.76 -7.27 -37.93
N LEU A 98 29.03 -7.75 -36.93
CA LEU A 98 29.60 -8.20 -35.65
C LEU A 98 30.03 -9.68 -35.60
N ASP A 99 29.98 -10.42 -36.71
CA ASP A 99 30.48 -11.81 -36.77
C ASP A 99 32.00 -11.94 -36.59
N MET A 100 32.67 -10.85 -36.28
CA MET A 100 34.11 -10.76 -36.10
C MET A 100 34.56 -10.65 -34.64
N VAL A 101 33.71 -11.00 -33.66
CA VAL A 101 34.13 -11.05 -32.24
C VAL A 101 34.67 -12.43 -31.85
N TYR A 102 35.68 -12.88 -32.58
CA TYR A 102 36.69 -13.74 -32.00
C TYR A 102 37.83 -12.85 -31.47
N PRO A 103 38.40 -13.12 -30.28
CA PRO A 103 39.45 -12.29 -29.64
C PRO A 103 40.76 -12.14 -30.44
N GLN A 104 40.81 -12.60 -31.68
CA GLN A 104 42.05 -12.81 -32.44
C GLN A 104 42.48 -11.57 -33.25
N HIS A 105 41.66 -10.51 -33.29
CA HIS A 105 42.00 -9.24 -33.94
C HIS A 105 41.84 -8.06 -32.99
N ASN A 106 42.92 -7.71 -32.29
CA ASN A 106 42.99 -6.58 -31.37
C ASN A 106 43.02 -5.25 -32.16
N ARG A 107 41.89 -4.80 -32.72
CA ARG A 107 41.79 -3.52 -33.42
C ARG A 107 41.90 -2.35 -32.41
N PRO A 108 42.73 -1.33 -32.66
CA PRO A 108 42.80 -0.14 -31.83
C PRO A 108 41.41 0.48 -31.62
N GLY A 109 41.09 0.88 -30.39
CA GLY A 109 39.82 1.54 -30.09
C GLY A 109 38.60 0.63 -29.92
N MET A 110 38.65 -0.63 -30.36
CA MET A 110 37.56 -1.60 -30.20
C MET A 110 37.15 -1.75 -28.73
N SER A 111 38.13 -1.91 -27.82
CA SER A 111 37.84 -1.98 -26.38
C SER A 111 37.25 -0.68 -25.81
N HIS A 112 37.53 0.48 -26.41
CA HIS A 112 36.96 1.76 -25.95
C HIS A 112 35.51 1.91 -26.41
N PHE A 113 35.19 1.47 -27.63
CA PHE A 113 33.82 1.42 -28.13
C PHE A 113 32.94 0.55 -27.23
N PHE A 114 33.34 -0.70 -26.95
CA PHE A 114 32.54 -1.65 -26.17
C PHE A 114 32.46 -1.34 -24.67
N LYS A 115 33.41 -0.55 -24.13
CA LYS A 115 33.43 -0.14 -22.70
C LYS A 115 33.01 1.32 -22.51
N SER A 116 32.42 1.94 -23.53
CA SER A 116 31.91 3.30 -23.41
C SER A 116 30.74 3.33 -22.42
N ASP A 117 30.73 4.35 -21.55
CA ASP A 117 29.64 4.66 -20.61
C ASP A 117 28.31 4.96 -21.33
N TYR A 118 28.36 5.28 -22.63
CA TYR A 118 27.19 5.39 -23.49
C TYR A 118 26.27 4.18 -23.35
N TRP A 119 26.84 2.97 -23.34
CA TRP A 119 26.07 1.74 -23.35
C TRP A 119 25.45 1.37 -22.01
N ASP A 120 25.91 1.98 -20.92
CA ASP A 120 25.36 1.72 -19.59
C ASP A 120 24.03 2.46 -19.39
N ARG A 121 23.73 3.47 -20.20
CA ARG A 121 22.53 4.30 -20.09
C ARG A 121 21.25 3.53 -20.47
N ALA A 122 20.22 3.57 -19.62
CA ALA A 122 18.96 2.84 -19.80
C ALA A 122 18.22 3.18 -21.10
N TRP A 123 18.14 4.47 -21.46
CA TRP A 123 17.45 4.94 -22.66
C TRP A 123 18.05 4.39 -23.96
N ILE A 124 19.36 4.14 -24.00
CA ILE A 124 20.05 3.66 -25.21
C ILE A 124 19.52 2.30 -25.68
N THR A 125 19.01 1.46 -24.76
CA THR A 125 18.43 0.17 -25.10
C THR A 125 17.25 0.31 -26.06
N GLN A 126 16.35 1.28 -25.84
CA GLN A 126 15.22 1.55 -26.74
C GLN A 126 15.62 2.32 -27.99
N GLU A 127 16.54 3.28 -27.87
CA GLU A 127 17.01 4.08 -29.01
C GLU A 127 17.69 3.20 -30.07
N VAL A 128 18.59 2.31 -29.63
CA VAL A 128 19.33 1.39 -30.51
C VAL A 128 18.45 0.21 -30.90
N GLY A 129 17.65 -0.30 -29.98
CA GLY A 129 16.69 -1.36 -30.24
C GLY A 129 15.77 -0.93 -31.37
N LEU A 130 14.91 0.06 -31.19
CA LEU A 130 13.84 0.34 -32.14
C LEU A 130 14.29 0.94 -33.48
N ALA A 131 15.55 1.39 -33.60
CA ALA A 131 16.06 1.98 -34.82
C ALA A 131 15.95 1.05 -36.04
N ARG A 132 15.29 1.52 -37.11
CA ARG A 132 15.29 0.85 -38.43
C ARG A 132 16.66 0.90 -39.09
N SER A 133 17.32 2.05 -38.97
CA SER A 133 18.69 2.30 -39.40
C SER A 133 19.38 3.09 -38.30
N ILE A 134 20.61 2.71 -37.96
CA ILE A 134 21.40 3.42 -36.95
C ILE A 134 22.81 3.70 -37.46
N THR A 135 23.29 4.89 -37.14
CA THR A 135 24.66 5.35 -37.42
C THR A 135 25.34 5.62 -36.09
N PHE A 136 26.48 4.95 -35.85
CA PHE A 136 27.35 5.28 -34.73
C PHE A 136 28.29 6.41 -35.12
N MET A 137 28.41 7.43 -34.28
CA MET A 137 29.24 8.61 -34.55
C MET A 137 30.12 8.94 -33.35
N ALA A 138 31.40 9.19 -33.60
CA ALA A 138 32.38 9.64 -32.62
C ALA A 138 33.35 10.63 -33.27
N CYS A 139 33.67 11.73 -32.60
CA CYS A 139 34.40 12.85 -33.20
C CYS A 139 33.76 13.27 -34.56
N ASN A 140 34.48 13.09 -35.67
CA ASN A 140 33.99 13.34 -37.03
C ASN A 140 33.74 12.05 -37.83
N GLU A 141 33.97 10.87 -37.24
CA GLU A 141 33.83 9.58 -37.90
C GLU A 141 32.43 9.01 -37.65
N GLU A 142 31.88 8.35 -38.67
CA GLU A 142 30.58 7.69 -38.59
C GLU A 142 30.62 6.35 -39.32
N VAL A 143 29.87 5.38 -38.81
CA VAL A 143 29.70 4.08 -39.46
C VAL A 143 28.27 3.63 -39.30
N ASP A 144 27.69 3.19 -40.42
CA ASP A 144 26.36 2.61 -40.44
C ASP A 144 26.41 1.17 -39.90
N ARG A 145 25.39 0.80 -39.14
CA ARG A 145 25.24 -0.55 -38.60
C ARG A 145 24.45 -1.43 -39.56
N TRP A 146 24.89 -2.69 -39.72
CA TRP A 146 24.09 -3.72 -40.39
C TRP A 146 23.13 -4.37 -39.38
N GLN A 147 21.86 -4.53 -39.75
CA GLN A 147 20.97 -5.45 -39.03
C GLN A 147 21.16 -6.85 -39.62
N PRO A 148 21.54 -7.87 -38.82
CA PRO A 148 21.57 -9.23 -39.33
C PRO A 148 20.15 -9.67 -39.74
N PRO A 149 20.00 -10.44 -40.84
CA PRO A 149 18.74 -11.05 -41.21
C PRO A 149 18.24 -11.95 -40.07
N GLU A 150 16.93 -12.09 -39.95
CA GLU A 150 16.27 -12.97 -38.99
C GLU A 150 16.70 -14.43 -39.22
N GLU A 151 17.82 -14.85 -38.62
CA GLU A 151 18.24 -16.24 -38.69
C GLU A 151 17.33 -17.10 -37.82
N LYS A 152 16.63 -18.05 -38.45
CA LYS A 152 16.00 -19.22 -37.82
C LYS A 152 17.10 -20.11 -37.25
N GLY A 153 17.59 -19.80 -36.05
CA GLY A 153 18.58 -20.59 -35.33
C GLY A 153 18.18 -20.74 -33.88
N ASP A 154 18.30 -21.96 -33.36
CA ASP A 154 17.82 -22.46 -32.07
C ASP A 154 17.83 -21.47 -30.90
N ASP A 155 16.83 -21.63 -30.03
CA ASP A 155 16.48 -20.87 -28.80
C ASP A 155 17.57 -20.88 -27.69
N ALA A 156 18.84 -20.73 -28.05
CA ALA A 156 19.91 -20.58 -27.10
C ALA A 156 19.78 -19.22 -26.38
N MET A 157 19.76 -19.26 -25.03
CA MET A 157 19.75 -18.09 -24.15
C MET A 157 20.75 -17.02 -24.63
N VAL A 158 20.30 -15.75 -24.69
CA VAL A 158 21.22 -14.61 -24.76
C VAL A 158 22.13 -14.71 -23.53
N PRO A 159 23.45 -14.92 -23.68
CA PRO A 159 24.33 -15.02 -22.52
C PRO A 159 24.21 -13.73 -21.69
N ARG A 160 24.21 -13.83 -20.36
CA ARG A 160 24.43 -12.68 -19.45
C ARG A 160 25.87 -12.17 -19.68
N ASN A 161 26.09 -11.51 -20.82
CA ASN A 161 27.39 -11.06 -21.27
C ASN A 161 27.57 -9.62 -20.79
N PRO A 162 28.68 -9.24 -20.15
CA PRO A 162 28.93 -7.87 -19.72
C PRO A 162 29.11 -6.86 -20.87
N ASN A 163 28.97 -7.28 -22.14
CA ASN A 163 29.09 -6.38 -23.28
C ASN A 163 27.69 -5.91 -23.73
N PRO A 164 27.29 -4.68 -23.37
CA PRO A 164 25.94 -4.17 -23.63
C PRO A 164 25.57 -4.19 -25.11
N VAL A 165 26.51 -3.85 -26.01
CA VAL A 165 26.29 -3.83 -27.47
C VAL A 165 25.74 -5.17 -27.99
N TYR A 166 26.20 -6.29 -27.43
CA TYR A 166 25.68 -7.60 -27.82
C TYR A 166 24.21 -7.77 -27.46
N SER A 167 23.81 -7.34 -26.26
CA SER A 167 22.41 -7.39 -25.84
C SER A 167 21.54 -6.58 -26.80
N GLU A 168 21.96 -5.38 -27.19
CA GLU A 168 21.22 -4.58 -28.18
C GLU A 168 21.19 -5.20 -29.59
N ASN A 169 22.20 -6.01 -29.96
CA ASN A 169 22.28 -6.67 -31.26
C ASN A 169 21.27 -7.80 -31.44
N TYR A 170 20.97 -8.52 -30.37
CA TYR A 170 19.96 -9.58 -30.38
C TYR A 170 18.57 -9.06 -30.06
N SER A 171 18.30 -7.78 -30.35
CA SER A 171 17.03 -7.16 -29.99
C SER A 171 15.81 -7.79 -30.63
N HIS A 172 15.94 -8.45 -31.78
CA HIS A 172 14.87 -9.28 -32.34
C HIS A 172 14.49 -10.48 -31.45
N ARG A 173 15.42 -11.00 -30.61
CA ARG A 173 15.17 -12.16 -29.73
C ARG A 173 14.41 -11.82 -28.46
N TRP A 174 14.50 -10.57 -28.00
CA TRP A 174 13.89 -10.14 -26.74
C TRP A 174 12.84 -9.04 -26.88
N ARG A 175 12.72 -8.37 -28.04
CA ARG A 175 11.57 -7.50 -28.30
C ARG A 175 10.28 -8.30 -28.29
N GLY A 176 9.21 -7.66 -27.83
CA GLY A 176 7.90 -8.32 -27.69
C GLY A 176 7.80 -9.24 -26.47
N LYS A 177 8.90 -9.51 -25.75
CA LYS A 177 8.85 -10.20 -24.44
C LYS A 177 8.22 -9.27 -23.39
N SER A 178 7.91 -9.82 -22.22
CA SER A 178 7.30 -9.03 -21.15
C SER A 178 8.25 -7.99 -20.57
N LEU A 179 7.66 -6.91 -20.06
CA LEU A 179 8.42 -5.85 -19.37
C LEU A 179 9.24 -6.41 -18.19
N VAL A 180 8.71 -7.39 -17.46
CA VAL A 180 9.44 -8.09 -16.38
C VAL A 180 10.71 -8.76 -16.91
N TYR A 181 10.62 -9.47 -18.04
CA TYR A 181 11.80 -10.10 -18.68
C TYR A 181 12.83 -9.05 -19.11
N LEU A 182 12.39 -7.94 -19.70
CA LEU A 182 13.31 -6.87 -20.11
C LEU A 182 13.97 -6.17 -18.92
N VAL A 183 13.23 -5.96 -17.83
CA VAL A 183 13.79 -5.41 -16.59
C VAL A 183 14.86 -6.34 -16.02
N GLU A 184 14.67 -7.67 -16.07
CA GLU A 184 15.72 -8.63 -15.67
C GLU A 184 16.95 -8.52 -16.56
N LEU A 185 16.75 -8.40 -17.88
CA LEU A 185 17.85 -8.34 -18.84
C LEU A 185 18.67 -7.04 -18.71
N PHE A 186 18.02 -5.94 -18.37
CA PHE A 186 18.61 -4.59 -18.38
C PHE A 186 18.68 -3.91 -17.00
N PHE A 187 18.55 -4.67 -15.90
CA PHE A 187 18.53 -4.11 -14.53
C PHE A 187 19.79 -3.30 -14.17
N TYR A 188 20.93 -3.61 -14.79
CA TYR A 188 22.22 -2.99 -14.54
C TYR A 188 22.37 -1.59 -15.16
N LYS A 189 21.44 -1.20 -16.04
CA LYS A 189 21.52 0.09 -16.73
C LYS A 189 21.38 1.27 -15.77
N GLU A 190 22.11 2.33 -16.09
CA GLU A 190 22.19 3.58 -15.37
C GLU A 190 21.16 4.59 -15.87
N CYS A 191 20.58 5.32 -14.94
CA CYS A 191 19.60 6.37 -15.19
C CYS A 191 19.63 7.38 -14.04
N HIS A 192 19.23 8.63 -14.33
CA HIS A 192 19.14 9.65 -13.29
C HIS A 192 17.87 9.49 -12.46
N ASP A 193 16.71 9.30 -13.12
CA ASP A 193 15.46 8.93 -12.45
C ASP A 193 15.33 7.40 -12.48
N ARG A 194 15.14 6.77 -11.32
CA ARG A 194 15.05 5.30 -11.24
C ARG A 194 13.84 4.73 -11.98
N ARG A 195 12.78 5.52 -12.20
CA ARG A 195 11.61 5.11 -12.99
C ARG A 195 11.97 4.84 -14.46
N ASP A 196 13.03 5.47 -14.96
CA ASP A 196 13.49 5.30 -16.34
C ASP A 196 13.99 3.88 -16.60
N ARG A 197 14.36 3.09 -15.59
CA ARG A 197 14.68 1.66 -15.77
C ARG A 197 13.49 0.83 -16.25
N ILE A 198 12.28 1.36 -16.09
CA ILE A 198 11.04 0.74 -16.55
C ILE A 198 10.55 1.47 -17.81
N PHE A 199 10.45 2.79 -17.76
CA PHE A 199 9.93 3.58 -18.88
C PHE A 199 10.77 3.44 -20.15
N SER A 200 12.09 3.24 -20.04
CA SER A 200 12.97 3.03 -21.20
C SER A 200 12.80 1.67 -21.88
N LEU A 201 11.92 0.80 -21.39
CA LEU A 201 11.69 -0.53 -21.92
C LEU A 201 10.28 -0.68 -22.52
N LEU A 202 9.40 0.30 -22.33
CA LEU A 202 7.99 0.21 -22.76
C LEU A 202 7.83 0.11 -24.27
N GLY A 203 8.68 0.78 -25.04
CA GLY A 203 8.66 0.67 -26.50
C GLY A 203 9.16 -0.68 -27.02
N LEU A 204 9.77 -1.52 -26.17
CA LEU A 204 10.40 -2.78 -26.54
C LEU A 204 9.61 -4.01 -26.08
N CYS A 205 8.80 -3.89 -25.01
CA CYS A 205 8.01 -4.99 -24.48
C CYS A 205 6.73 -5.22 -25.31
N GLY A 206 6.27 -6.47 -25.34
CA GLY A 206 4.94 -6.82 -25.83
C GLY A 206 3.94 -6.77 -24.68
N GLU A 207 4.15 -7.58 -23.66
CA GLU A 207 3.35 -7.51 -22.43
C GLU A 207 3.86 -6.39 -21.51
N GLY A 208 2.95 -5.51 -21.09
CA GLY A 208 3.26 -4.35 -20.25
C GLY A 208 3.50 -3.05 -21.02
N SER A 209 3.39 -3.05 -22.35
CA SER A 209 3.51 -1.86 -23.21
C SER A 209 2.49 -0.77 -22.88
N ASP A 210 1.36 -1.18 -22.31
CA ASP A 210 0.21 -0.34 -22.04
C ASP A 210 0.36 0.45 -20.72
N LEU A 211 1.50 0.26 -20.03
CA LEU A 211 1.84 1.01 -18.84
C LEU A 211 1.94 2.50 -19.17
N GLU A 212 1.09 3.30 -18.53
CA GLU A 212 1.16 4.76 -18.65
C GLU A 212 2.40 5.31 -17.94
N VAL A 213 3.20 6.07 -18.68
CA VAL A 213 4.32 6.85 -18.17
C VAL A 213 3.78 8.01 -17.35
N ASP A 214 4.23 8.10 -16.10
CA ASP A 214 3.89 9.18 -15.18
C ASP A 214 5.09 9.49 -14.29
N TYR A 215 5.72 10.65 -14.48
CA TYR A 215 6.84 11.09 -13.63
C TYR A 215 6.39 11.63 -12.26
N GLY A 216 5.08 11.81 -12.02
CA GLY A 216 4.48 12.13 -10.73
C GLY A 216 4.22 10.91 -9.84
N ILE A 217 4.24 9.70 -10.41
CA ILE A 217 3.92 8.46 -9.67
C ILE A 217 4.99 8.13 -8.62
N SER A 218 4.57 7.53 -7.49
CA SER A 218 5.52 6.96 -6.54
C SER A 218 6.19 5.70 -7.14
N ARG A 219 7.41 5.39 -6.69
CA ARG A 219 8.13 4.18 -7.14
C ARG A 219 7.40 2.89 -6.71
N THR A 220 6.74 2.91 -5.55
CA THR A 220 5.94 1.77 -5.07
C THR A 220 4.71 1.53 -5.94
N ASP A 221 3.96 2.60 -6.26
CA ASP A 221 2.79 2.48 -7.13
C ASP A 221 3.18 2.05 -8.55
N LEU A 222 4.37 2.44 -9.02
CA LEU A 222 4.91 1.98 -10.30
C LEU A 222 5.16 0.46 -10.32
N ILE A 223 5.71 -0.14 -9.25
CA ILE A 223 5.85 -1.60 -9.14
C ILE A 223 4.48 -2.27 -9.27
N MET A 224 3.48 -1.74 -8.57
CA MET A 224 2.13 -2.30 -8.59
C MET A 224 1.53 -2.27 -10.00
N ARG A 225 1.65 -1.14 -10.70
CA ARG A 225 1.17 -1.05 -12.08
C ARG A 225 1.90 -2.00 -13.01
N VAL A 226 3.23 -2.14 -12.87
CA VAL A 226 4.03 -3.08 -13.68
C VAL A 226 3.57 -4.51 -13.49
N LEU A 227 3.34 -4.93 -12.24
CA LEU A 227 2.89 -6.28 -11.94
C LEU A 227 1.44 -6.54 -12.38
N GLN A 228 0.60 -5.50 -12.42
CA GLN A 228 -0.76 -5.58 -12.97
C GLN A 228 -0.76 -5.75 -14.49
N VAL A 229 0.05 -4.98 -15.22
CA VAL A 229 0.11 -5.06 -16.69
C VAL A 229 0.90 -6.25 -17.21
N CYS A 230 1.73 -6.87 -16.36
CA CYS A 230 2.55 -8.05 -16.69
C CYS A 230 2.01 -9.34 -16.06
N SER A 231 0.70 -9.50 -16.01
CA SER A 231 0.05 -10.56 -15.24
C SER A 231 0.31 -11.98 -15.78
N ASN A 232 0.57 -12.15 -17.09
CA ASN A 232 0.90 -13.43 -17.72
C ASN A 232 2.36 -13.85 -17.48
N SER A 233 3.26 -12.88 -17.29
CA SER A 233 4.67 -13.11 -16.96
C SER A 233 4.99 -12.90 -15.48
N PHE A 234 3.97 -12.85 -14.62
CA PHE A 234 4.14 -12.62 -13.20
C PHE A 234 4.91 -13.79 -12.55
N CYS A 235 5.99 -13.46 -11.84
CA CYS A 235 6.67 -14.34 -10.90
C CYS A 235 6.82 -13.63 -9.55
N LEU A 236 6.78 -14.38 -8.44
CA LEU A 236 7.14 -13.86 -7.13
C LEU A 236 8.56 -13.29 -7.07
N CYS A 237 9.45 -13.84 -7.89
CA CYS A 237 10.81 -13.37 -8.08
C CYS A 237 10.91 -11.99 -8.78
N ALA A 238 9.87 -11.55 -9.53
CA ALA A 238 9.82 -10.25 -10.17
C ALA A 238 9.66 -9.09 -9.16
N ILE A 239 9.05 -9.36 -8.01
CA ILE A 239 8.84 -8.35 -6.95
C ILE A 239 10.17 -7.89 -6.36
N ASN A 240 11.01 -8.84 -5.92
CA ASN A 240 12.35 -8.55 -5.39
C ASN A 240 13.24 -7.87 -6.45
N MET A 241 13.09 -8.27 -7.72
CA MET A 241 13.80 -7.61 -8.81
C MET A 241 13.38 -6.15 -9.01
N LEU A 242 12.08 -5.87 -9.05
CA LEU A 242 11.55 -4.51 -9.22
C LEU A 242 11.90 -3.60 -8.04
N ASP A 243 11.91 -4.15 -6.81
CA ASP A 243 12.37 -3.44 -5.61
C ASP A 243 13.83 -2.98 -5.73
N ARG A 244 14.72 -3.89 -6.15
CA ARG A 244 16.15 -3.58 -6.40
C ARG A 244 16.32 -2.56 -7.51
N VAL A 245 15.58 -2.72 -8.60
CA VAL A 245 15.63 -1.85 -9.78
C VAL A 245 15.21 -0.43 -9.43
N LEU A 246 14.09 -0.27 -8.73
CA LEU A 246 13.57 1.04 -8.33
C LEU A 246 14.19 1.59 -7.04
N GLY A 247 14.96 0.80 -6.30
CA GLY A 247 15.75 1.27 -5.16
C GLY A 247 14.93 1.59 -3.93
N LEU A 248 14.04 0.69 -3.55
CA LEU A 248 13.16 0.88 -2.40
C LEU A 248 13.81 0.45 -1.07
N GLY A 249 14.83 -0.40 -1.10
CA GLY A 249 15.61 -0.81 0.09
C GLY A 249 14.79 -1.73 1.01
N GLU A 250 15.47 -2.61 1.73
CA GLU A 250 14.85 -3.67 2.57
C GLU A 250 13.83 -3.16 3.61
N SER A 251 13.72 -1.85 3.82
CA SER A 251 12.72 -1.19 4.66
C SER A 251 11.33 -1.00 4.01
N ASN A 252 11.15 -1.26 2.71
CA ASN A 252 9.88 -1.03 2.00
C ASN A 252 9.21 -2.29 1.40
N ALA A 253 9.81 -3.48 1.55
CA ALA A 253 9.14 -4.73 1.16
C ALA A 253 7.79 -4.88 1.88
N VAL A 254 7.74 -4.46 3.16
CA VAL A 254 6.53 -4.38 4.00
C VAL A 254 5.44 -3.45 3.46
N VAL A 255 5.78 -2.49 2.60
CA VAL A 255 4.81 -1.59 1.96
C VAL A 255 4.22 -2.22 0.69
N LEU A 256 5.00 -3.04 -0.04
CA LEU A 256 4.48 -3.89 -1.12
C LEU A 256 3.57 -5.01 -0.59
N GLU A 257 3.76 -5.44 0.67
CA GLU A 257 2.95 -6.45 1.35
C GLU A 257 1.46 -6.08 1.54
N GLN A 258 1.12 -4.78 1.54
CA GLN A 258 -0.23 -4.30 1.90
C GLN A 258 -1.15 -4.00 0.72
N GLN A 259 -0.69 -4.12 -0.53
CA GLN A 259 -1.50 -3.84 -1.72
C GLN A 259 -1.46 -5.01 -2.72
N SER A 260 -2.44 -5.91 -2.59
CA SER A 260 -3.01 -6.83 -3.60
C SER A 260 -2.09 -7.57 -4.60
N PHE A 261 -1.74 -8.82 -4.28
CA PHE A 261 -1.82 -9.93 -5.24
C PHE A 261 -2.95 -10.86 -4.81
N GLY A 262 -3.67 -11.44 -5.78
CA GLY A 262 -4.80 -12.32 -5.54
C GLY A 262 -4.44 -13.57 -4.72
N THR A 263 -5.47 -14.28 -4.27
CA THR A 263 -5.39 -15.51 -3.49
C THR A 263 -5.04 -16.72 -4.36
N LEU A 264 -3.92 -17.40 -4.07
CA LEU A 264 -3.53 -18.65 -4.73
C LEU A 264 -4.20 -19.84 -4.05
N SER A 265 -4.99 -20.64 -4.77
CA SER A 265 -5.65 -21.86 -4.23
C SER A 265 -4.96 -23.13 -4.75
N LEU A 266 -4.54 -24.02 -3.84
CA LEU A 266 -3.93 -25.31 -4.17
C LEU A 266 -4.88 -26.46 -3.79
N SER A 267 -5.35 -27.22 -4.79
CA SER A 267 -6.20 -28.39 -4.58
C SER A 267 -5.36 -29.66 -4.43
N ILE A 268 -5.50 -30.37 -3.30
CA ILE A 268 -4.75 -31.58 -2.96
C ILE A 268 -5.72 -32.77 -2.97
N SER A 269 -5.49 -33.75 -3.84
CA SER A 269 -6.23 -35.03 -3.90
C SER A 269 -5.34 -36.19 -3.43
N ASP A 270 -5.96 -37.31 -3.04
CA ASP A 270 -5.32 -38.48 -2.43
C ASP A 270 -4.06 -38.96 -3.18
N SER A 271 -2.96 -39.13 -2.42
CA SER A 271 -1.72 -39.74 -2.92
C SER A 271 -1.77 -41.27 -2.75
N PRO A 272 -1.45 -42.05 -3.79
CA PRO A 272 -1.36 -43.51 -3.71
C PRO A 272 -0.03 -44.02 -3.10
N TYR A 273 0.87 -43.15 -2.65
CA TYR A 273 2.22 -43.53 -2.19
C TYR A 273 2.41 -43.39 -0.68
N SER A 274 1.88 -44.36 0.07
CA SER A 274 2.60 -45.14 1.07
C SER A 274 1.64 -46.23 1.55
N GLY A 275 2.14 -47.40 1.96
CA GLY A 275 1.30 -48.52 2.43
C GLY A 275 0.45 -48.24 3.69
N GLU A 276 0.37 -46.98 4.12
CA GLU A 276 -0.67 -46.46 4.98
C GLU A 276 -1.50 -45.48 4.16
N THR A 277 -2.70 -45.92 3.75
CA THR A 277 -3.73 -45.02 3.25
C THR A 277 -3.84 -43.87 4.26
N ILE A 278 -3.48 -42.64 3.88
CA ILE A 278 -3.93 -41.47 4.62
C ILE A 278 -5.44 -41.44 4.38
N ILE A 279 -6.17 -42.16 5.22
CA ILE A 279 -7.62 -42.13 5.22
C ILE A 279 -7.97 -40.67 5.52
N LEU A 280 -8.44 -39.91 4.54
CA LEU A 280 -8.82 -38.50 4.71
C LEU A 280 -9.91 -38.32 5.79
N ASP A 281 -10.67 -39.37 6.09
CA ASP A 281 -11.59 -39.46 7.23
C ASP A 281 -10.89 -39.47 8.61
N SER A 282 -9.61 -39.84 8.65
CA SER A 282 -8.70 -39.69 9.81
C SER A 282 -8.07 -38.29 9.87
N LEU A 283 -8.03 -37.55 8.75
CA LEU A 283 -7.49 -36.19 8.68
C LEU A 283 -8.48 -35.16 9.26
N GLY A 284 -9.78 -35.33 8.99
CA GLY A 284 -10.85 -34.59 9.69
C GLY A 284 -10.82 -34.84 11.20
N ARG A 285 -10.45 -36.06 11.63
CA ARG A 285 -10.21 -36.39 13.04
C ARG A 285 -8.89 -35.84 13.58
N ALA A 286 -7.83 -35.74 12.78
CA ALA A 286 -6.55 -35.15 13.16
C ALA A 286 -6.66 -33.63 13.34
N ILE A 287 -7.46 -32.96 12.50
CA ILE A 287 -7.76 -31.53 12.59
C ILE A 287 -8.74 -31.26 13.73
N GLY A 288 -9.76 -32.11 13.91
CA GLY A 288 -10.60 -32.12 15.13
C GLY A 288 -9.82 -32.44 16.42
N GLY A 289 -8.69 -33.15 16.31
CA GLY A 289 -7.79 -33.51 17.41
C GLY A 289 -6.62 -32.55 17.63
N GLY A 290 -6.37 -31.61 16.71
CA GLY A 290 -5.35 -30.57 16.81
C GLY A 290 -3.91 -30.96 16.43
N TYR A 291 -3.72 -31.89 15.49
CA TYR A 291 -2.41 -32.24 14.91
C TYR A 291 -2.11 -31.40 13.65
N PRO A 292 -0.85 -30.97 13.42
CA PRO A 292 -0.49 -30.22 12.21
C PRO A 292 -0.63 -31.05 10.93
N LEU A 293 -1.20 -30.45 9.90
CA LEU A 293 -1.25 -30.99 8.55
C LEU A 293 0.02 -30.55 7.79
N ALA A 294 0.87 -31.50 7.42
CA ALA A 294 2.05 -31.25 6.59
C ALA A 294 1.70 -31.39 5.11
N VAL A 295 1.82 -30.30 4.33
CA VAL A 295 1.63 -30.27 2.89
C VAL A 295 2.96 -30.01 2.21
N TYR A 296 3.29 -30.86 1.24
CA TYR A 296 4.43 -30.68 0.35
C TYR A 296 3.96 -29.92 -0.88
N VAL A 297 4.44 -28.69 -1.09
CA VAL A 297 4.20 -28.02 -2.38
C VAL A 297 5.50 -27.98 -3.17
N SER A 298 5.40 -28.57 -4.36
CA SER A 298 6.44 -28.52 -5.38
C SER A 298 6.44 -27.10 -5.93
N MET A 299 7.53 -26.36 -5.72
CA MET A 299 7.64 -24.99 -6.23
C MET A 299 7.58 -24.89 -7.76
N PRO A 300 7.99 -25.91 -8.56
CA PRO A 300 7.71 -25.96 -9.99
C PRO A 300 6.22 -25.85 -10.36
N THR A 301 5.30 -26.24 -9.46
CA THR A 301 3.85 -26.08 -9.64
C THR A 301 3.38 -24.62 -9.51
N ILE A 302 4.17 -23.75 -8.86
CA ILE A 302 3.87 -22.33 -8.62
C ILE A 302 4.77 -21.42 -9.50
N CYS A 303 6.02 -21.83 -9.72
CA CYS A 303 7.02 -21.16 -10.53
C CYS A 303 8.00 -22.20 -11.08
N GLN A 304 7.95 -22.45 -12.39
CA GLN A 304 8.77 -23.48 -13.06
C GLN A 304 10.29 -23.27 -12.92
N SER A 305 10.74 -22.04 -12.66
CA SER A 305 12.15 -21.71 -12.44
C SER A 305 12.68 -22.14 -11.07
N TYR A 306 11.83 -22.68 -10.21
CA TYR A 306 12.13 -22.92 -8.79
C TYR A 306 12.21 -24.42 -8.50
N SER A 307 13.40 -25.01 -8.50
CA SER A 307 13.59 -26.46 -8.30
C SER A 307 13.71 -26.83 -6.81
N ALA A 308 12.71 -26.48 -6.00
CA ALA A 308 12.70 -26.80 -4.57
C ALA A 308 11.30 -27.21 -4.09
N TYR A 309 11.25 -27.90 -2.95
CA TYR A 309 10.01 -28.18 -2.22
C TYR A 309 9.92 -27.23 -1.02
N VAL A 310 8.73 -26.69 -0.78
CA VAL A 310 8.43 -25.96 0.45
C VAL A 310 7.51 -26.81 1.31
N TYR A 311 7.91 -26.98 2.58
CA TYR A 311 7.14 -27.69 3.58
C TYR A 311 6.20 -26.71 4.24
N LEU A 312 4.90 -26.97 4.13
CA LEU A 312 3.86 -26.20 4.77
C LEU A 312 3.28 -27.03 5.91
N ASN A 313 3.55 -26.62 7.15
CA ASN A 313 2.84 -27.20 8.28
C ASN A 313 1.68 -26.27 8.65
N ILE A 314 0.46 -26.73 8.42
CA ILE A 314 -0.78 -26.04 8.74
C ILE A 314 -1.21 -26.52 10.12
N TYR A 315 -1.26 -25.64 11.11
CA TYR A 315 -1.62 -26.01 12.49
C TYR A 315 -3.10 -25.72 12.77
N PRO A 316 -3.96 -26.74 12.97
CA PRO A 316 -5.40 -26.55 13.15
C PRO A 316 -5.79 -25.76 14.40
N LYS A 317 -5.03 -25.93 15.50
CA LYS A 317 -5.21 -25.17 16.75
C LYS A 317 -4.88 -23.67 16.61
N ALA A 318 -4.38 -23.27 15.44
CA ALA A 318 -4.11 -21.90 15.08
C ALA A 318 -4.96 -21.42 13.89
N CYS A 319 -5.93 -22.21 13.41
CA CYS A 319 -6.99 -21.73 12.54
C CYS A 319 -8.11 -21.13 13.42
N TYR A 320 -8.41 -19.84 13.24
CA TYR A 320 -9.27 -19.09 14.16
C TYR A 320 -10.78 -19.21 13.89
N GLY A 321 -11.19 -20.06 12.93
CA GLY A 321 -12.59 -20.45 12.78
C GLY A 321 -12.81 -21.51 11.70
N ALA A 322 -13.93 -22.21 11.84
CA ALA A 322 -14.39 -23.23 10.91
C ALA A 322 -15.88 -23.00 10.59
N ARG A 323 -16.27 -23.12 9.33
CA ARG A 323 -17.67 -23.05 8.89
C ARG A 323 -18.00 -24.24 8.00
N GLU A 324 -19.09 -24.91 8.33
CA GLU A 324 -19.70 -25.96 7.52
C GLU A 324 -20.69 -25.30 6.55
N THR A 325 -20.68 -25.72 5.28
CA THR A 325 -21.64 -25.26 4.27
C THR A 325 -23.03 -25.89 4.52
N ASP A 326 -24.09 -25.25 4.02
CA ASP A 326 -25.49 -25.64 4.32
C ASP A 326 -25.87 -27.06 3.84
N ASP A 327 -25.08 -27.66 2.97
CA ASP A 327 -25.19 -29.03 2.45
C ASP A 327 -24.37 -30.08 3.25
N ARG A 328 -23.61 -29.66 4.28
CA ARG A 328 -22.70 -30.49 5.09
C ARG A 328 -21.57 -31.16 4.30
N VAL A 329 -21.22 -30.67 3.11
CA VAL A 329 -20.22 -31.31 2.23
C VAL A 329 -18.82 -30.72 2.44
N THR A 330 -18.70 -29.40 2.66
CA THR A 330 -17.40 -28.72 2.67
C THR A 330 -17.13 -28.03 4.01
N MET A 331 -15.95 -28.30 4.59
CA MET A 331 -15.50 -27.70 5.84
C MET A 331 -14.43 -26.64 5.54
N HIS A 332 -14.74 -25.37 5.82
CA HIS A 332 -13.82 -24.25 5.60
C HIS A 332 -13.15 -23.84 6.91
N HIS A 333 -11.83 -23.93 6.97
CA HIS A 333 -10.97 -23.37 8.03
C HIS A 333 -10.32 -22.07 7.53
N TYR A 334 -10.34 -21.02 8.34
CA TYR A 334 -9.76 -19.73 7.96
C TYR A 334 -8.81 -19.19 9.03
N ASN A 335 -7.89 -18.33 8.59
CA ASN A 335 -6.79 -17.76 9.38
C ASN A 335 -5.86 -18.81 9.98
N CYS A 336 -5.50 -19.84 9.23
CA CYS A 336 -4.55 -20.84 9.70
C CYS A 336 -3.13 -20.26 9.77
N ASP A 337 -2.41 -20.59 10.85
CA ASP A 337 -0.96 -20.38 10.93
C ASP A 337 -0.27 -21.44 10.07
N ILE A 338 0.52 -20.97 9.10
CA ILE A 338 1.41 -21.82 8.30
C ILE A 338 2.84 -21.57 8.75
N VAL A 339 3.53 -22.63 9.16
CA VAL A 339 4.96 -22.60 9.41
C VAL A 339 5.68 -23.13 8.18
N LEU A 340 6.51 -22.26 7.58
CA LEU A 340 7.40 -22.61 6.49
C LEU A 340 8.62 -23.35 7.07
N ARG A 341 8.90 -24.55 6.58
CA ARG A 341 10.13 -25.26 6.92
C ARG A 341 10.99 -25.47 5.68
N ARG A 342 12.31 -25.30 5.86
CA ARG A 342 13.30 -25.58 4.83
C ARG A 342 13.95 -26.92 5.15
N SER A 343 13.86 -27.86 4.22
CA SER A 343 14.70 -29.06 4.33
C SER A 343 16.11 -28.73 3.82
N LYS A 344 17.11 -28.92 4.69
CA LYS A 344 18.51 -29.03 4.28
C LYS A 344 18.90 -30.50 4.34
N SER A 345 19.89 -30.90 3.56
CA SER A 345 20.48 -32.25 3.56
C SER A 345 21.05 -32.69 4.92
N SER A 346 21.09 -31.80 5.93
CA SER A 346 21.56 -32.04 7.30
C SER A 346 20.47 -31.89 8.37
N GLY A 347 19.20 -31.88 8.00
CA GLY A 347 18.05 -31.73 8.91
C GLY A 347 17.16 -30.53 8.55
N ASP A 348 15.88 -30.63 8.91
CA ASP A 348 14.89 -29.57 8.67
C ASP A 348 15.16 -28.38 9.60
N GLU A 349 15.42 -27.22 9.02
CA GLU A 349 15.58 -25.97 9.74
C GLU A 349 14.24 -25.20 9.67
N GLU A 350 13.68 -24.88 10.84
CA GLU A 350 12.48 -24.07 10.93
C GLU A 350 12.85 -22.64 10.52
N LEU A 351 12.37 -22.19 9.36
CA LEU A 351 12.49 -20.80 8.94
C LEU A 351 11.55 -20.03 9.86
N GLY A 352 12.07 -19.49 10.98
CA GLY A 352 11.33 -19.05 12.16
C GLY A 352 10.28 -17.95 12.03
N GLN A 353 9.42 -17.97 11.02
CA GLN A 353 8.27 -17.09 10.85
C GLN A 353 7.02 -17.91 10.50
N SER A 354 6.10 -17.98 11.45
CA SER A 354 4.72 -18.41 11.21
C SER A 354 4.02 -17.30 10.43
N VAL A 355 3.55 -17.60 9.22
CA VAL A 355 2.83 -16.63 8.40
C VAL A 355 1.32 -16.88 8.54
N ARG A 356 0.58 -15.81 8.86
CA ARG A 356 -0.84 -15.88 9.21
C ARG A 356 -1.74 -15.48 8.05
N GLY A 357 -2.98 -15.96 8.06
CA GLY A 357 -4.04 -15.48 7.16
C GLY A 357 -4.38 -16.39 5.99
N CYS A 358 -3.90 -17.64 5.98
CA CYS A 358 -4.28 -18.62 4.96
C CYS A 358 -5.68 -19.18 5.25
N SER A 359 -6.43 -19.55 4.21
CA SER A 359 -7.66 -20.36 4.36
C SER A 359 -7.44 -21.75 3.79
N VAL A 360 -8.10 -22.73 4.38
CA VAL A 360 -8.00 -24.14 4.01
C VAL A 360 -9.42 -24.67 3.98
N SER A 361 -9.88 -25.18 2.85
CA SER A 361 -11.18 -25.86 2.76
C SER A 361 -11.01 -27.31 2.39
N TYR A 362 -11.88 -28.16 2.93
CA TYR A 362 -11.96 -29.57 2.60
C TYR A 362 -13.33 -29.89 2.05
N ASP A 363 -13.38 -30.34 0.80
CA ASP A 363 -14.58 -30.89 0.18
C ASP A 363 -14.60 -32.41 0.41
N ARG A 364 -15.60 -32.89 1.17
CA ARG A 364 -15.72 -34.29 1.54
C ARG A 364 -16.13 -35.18 0.37
N ASP A 365 -16.93 -34.67 -0.57
CA ASP A 365 -17.46 -35.46 -1.68
C ASP A 365 -16.43 -35.56 -2.81
N ALA A 366 -15.64 -34.49 -3.01
CA ALA A 366 -14.53 -34.49 -3.97
C ALA A 366 -13.22 -35.07 -3.38
N GLN A 367 -13.14 -35.24 -2.06
CA GLN A 367 -11.92 -35.64 -1.33
C GLN A 367 -10.72 -34.72 -1.64
N THR A 368 -11.00 -33.42 -1.80
CA THR A 368 -9.99 -32.41 -2.15
C THR A 368 -9.83 -31.34 -1.07
N TRP A 369 -8.58 -30.95 -0.82
CA TRP A 369 -8.24 -29.83 0.06
C TRP A 369 -7.80 -28.62 -0.76
N ASP A 370 -8.42 -27.47 -0.57
CA ASP A 370 -8.00 -26.21 -1.19
C ASP A 370 -7.31 -25.30 -0.15
N VAL A 371 -6.03 -24.99 -0.37
CA VAL A 371 -5.26 -24.07 0.47
C VAL A 371 -5.07 -22.74 -0.22
N THR A 372 -5.51 -21.67 0.42
CA THR A 372 -5.47 -20.30 -0.06
C THR A 372 -4.37 -19.48 0.61
N PHE A 373 -3.45 -18.92 -0.18
CA PHE A 373 -2.33 -18.10 0.33
C PHE A 373 -2.58 -16.59 0.17
N PRO A 374 -2.33 -15.78 1.22
CA PRO A 374 -2.11 -14.34 1.12
C PRO A 374 -0.86 -13.99 0.31
N SER A 375 -0.88 -12.85 -0.38
CA SER A 375 0.26 -12.30 -1.12
C SER A 375 1.54 -12.20 -0.28
N LEU A 376 1.40 -11.82 1.00
CA LEU A 376 2.49 -11.76 1.97
C LEU A 376 3.22 -13.10 2.12
N VAL A 377 2.48 -14.21 2.20
CA VAL A 377 3.06 -15.56 2.31
C VAL A 377 3.87 -15.88 1.06
N LEU A 378 3.36 -15.53 -0.11
CA LEU A 378 4.04 -15.78 -1.38
C LEU A 378 5.32 -14.95 -1.52
N VAL A 379 5.29 -13.68 -1.10
CA VAL A 379 6.46 -12.79 -1.06
C VAL A 379 7.51 -13.35 -0.09
N GLN A 380 7.09 -13.81 1.08
CA GLN A 380 8.00 -14.34 2.10
C GLN A 380 8.59 -15.70 1.72
N ILE A 381 7.81 -16.55 1.05
CA ILE A 381 8.30 -17.75 0.38
C ILE A 381 9.40 -17.34 -0.62
N ALA A 382 9.20 -16.31 -1.44
CA ALA A 382 10.20 -15.84 -2.38
C ALA A 382 11.47 -15.27 -1.72
N TYR A 383 11.35 -14.52 -0.61
CA TYR A 383 12.51 -14.00 0.14
C TYR A 383 13.31 -15.08 0.88
N SER A 384 12.62 -16.09 1.44
CA SER A 384 13.28 -17.20 2.18
C SER A 384 14.13 -18.11 1.30
N SER A 385 13.91 -18.00 0.00
CA SER A 385 14.41 -18.87 -1.03
C SER A 385 15.70 -18.28 -1.58
N ASN A 386 16.80 -18.50 -0.84
CA ASN A 386 18.13 -17.89 -1.03
C ASN A 386 18.86 -18.32 -2.33
N TYR A 387 18.13 -18.70 -3.38
CA TYR A 387 18.68 -19.09 -4.68
C TYR A 387 18.62 -17.91 -5.65
N GLY A 388 19.79 -17.54 -6.17
CA GLY A 388 19.93 -16.49 -7.16
C GLY A 388 19.25 -16.84 -8.47
N THR A 389 18.29 -16.00 -8.87
CA THR A 389 17.74 -15.81 -10.23
C THR A 389 17.10 -17.02 -10.94
N LEU A 390 15.82 -16.85 -11.33
CA LEU A 390 15.36 -16.78 -12.73
C LEU A 390 13.82 -16.60 -12.74
N CYS A 391 13.31 -15.49 -13.30
CA CYS A 391 11.90 -15.38 -13.69
C CYS A 391 11.70 -15.94 -15.10
N THR A 392 12.26 -17.10 -15.49
CA THR A 392 12.09 -17.56 -16.87
C THR A 392 11.82 -19.06 -16.98
N ARG A 393 10.61 -19.39 -17.45
CA ARG A 393 10.41 -20.30 -18.60
C ARG A 393 8.99 -20.15 -19.14
N GLY A 394 8.88 -19.44 -20.26
CA GLY A 394 7.85 -19.67 -21.26
C GLY A 394 8.54 -20.27 -22.49
N SER A 395 8.06 -21.44 -22.91
CA SER A 395 8.28 -22.18 -24.17
C SER A 395 9.70 -22.66 -24.57
N GLY A 396 9.94 -23.97 -24.38
CA GLY A 396 10.87 -24.89 -25.11
C GLY A 396 12.38 -24.68 -24.97
N ALA A 397 13.32 -25.63 -24.83
CA ALA A 397 13.43 -27.07 -24.56
C ALA A 397 14.87 -27.21 -23.94
N ASP A 398 15.38 -28.28 -23.33
CA ASP A 398 15.05 -29.68 -23.38
C ASP A 398 15.55 -30.35 -22.09
N SER A 399 14.67 -31.09 -21.45
CA SER A 399 15.02 -32.13 -20.51
C SER A 399 15.34 -33.37 -21.32
N THR A 400 16.58 -33.84 -21.29
CA THR A 400 16.80 -35.28 -21.44
C THR A 400 16.19 -35.95 -20.21
N PHE A 401 14.87 -36.13 -20.24
CA PHE A 401 14.03 -37.18 -19.67
C PHE A 401 12.57 -36.72 -19.68
N MET A 402 11.83 -37.30 -20.63
CA MET A 402 10.38 -37.51 -20.68
C MET A 402 9.49 -36.37 -21.22
N GLU A 403 9.35 -36.38 -22.55
CA GLU A 403 8.11 -36.03 -23.25
C GLU A 403 6.98 -36.99 -22.85
N THR A 404 5.89 -36.46 -22.29
CA THR A 404 4.53 -36.88 -22.65
C THR A 404 3.58 -35.72 -22.35
N HIS A 405 2.93 -35.25 -23.40
CA HIS A 405 1.85 -34.26 -23.47
C HIS A 405 1.07 -33.95 -22.19
N ASN A 406 1.22 -32.72 -21.68
CA ASN A 406 0.15 -31.75 -21.44
C ASN A 406 0.78 -30.45 -20.88
N GLU A 407 0.55 -29.33 -21.56
CA GLU A 407 1.10 -28.02 -21.20
C GLU A 407 0.66 -27.56 -19.79
N PRO A 408 1.56 -27.00 -18.97
CA PRO A 408 1.18 -26.09 -17.91
C PRO A 408 1.59 -24.67 -18.33
N VAL A 409 0.66 -23.98 -18.97
CA VAL A 409 0.70 -22.52 -19.13
C VAL A 409 0.02 -21.92 -17.89
N LEU A 410 0.67 -20.97 -17.20
CA LEU A 410 -0.03 -20.07 -16.26
C LEU A 410 -1.00 -19.19 -17.07
N ARG A 411 -2.15 -19.74 -17.48
CA ARG A 411 -3.25 -18.95 -18.05
C ARG A 411 -4.14 -18.49 -16.91
N MET A 412 -4.26 -17.18 -16.76
CA MET A 412 -5.35 -16.57 -16.02
C MET A 412 -6.63 -16.85 -16.80
N SER A 413 -7.43 -17.84 -16.41
CA SER A 413 -8.74 -18.04 -17.04
C SER A 413 -9.67 -16.92 -16.58
N SER A 414 -9.97 -15.96 -17.47
CA SER A 414 -11.22 -15.21 -17.36
C SER A 414 -12.35 -16.23 -17.41
N GLY A 415 -13.27 -16.20 -16.45
CA GLY A 415 -14.48 -17.04 -16.50
C GLY A 415 -15.30 -16.73 -17.74
N SER A 416 -15.02 -17.43 -18.84
CA SER A 416 -15.81 -17.50 -20.07
C SER A 416 -15.24 -18.62 -20.93
N ASP A 417 -15.44 -19.88 -20.52
CA ASP A 417 -15.38 -20.98 -21.47
C ASP A 417 -16.68 -20.96 -22.29
N LEU A 418 -16.65 -20.22 -23.40
CA LEU A 418 -17.50 -20.47 -24.56
C LEU A 418 -16.75 -19.99 -25.81
N TYR A 419 -16.52 -20.95 -26.70
CA TYR A 419 -15.88 -20.91 -28.02
C TYR A 419 -14.39 -21.26 -28.09
N ILE A 420 -14.19 -22.57 -28.21
CA ILE A 420 -12.99 -23.29 -28.64
C ILE A 420 -12.83 -23.16 -30.18
N ASP A 421 -11.58 -23.02 -30.62
CA ASP A 421 -10.96 -23.35 -31.91
C ASP A 421 -11.81 -23.43 -33.20
N ALA A 422 -11.47 -22.58 -34.17
CA ALA A 422 -11.49 -22.94 -35.59
C ALA A 422 -10.43 -22.13 -36.36
N PRO A 423 -9.53 -22.78 -37.14
CA PRO A 423 -8.57 -22.10 -37.99
C PRO A 423 -9.28 -21.61 -39.27
N GLY A 424 -9.21 -20.30 -39.53
CA GLY A 424 -9.63 -19.71 -40.80
C GLY A 424 -10.95 -18.92 -40.75
N LEU A 425 -10.95 -17.78 -40.06
CA LEU A 425 -11.93 -16.72 -40.32
C LEU A 425 -11.35 -15.37 -39.86
N SER A 426 -10.97 -14.54 -40.82
CA SER A 426 -10.65 -13.13 -40.64
C SER A 426 -11.93 -12.32 -40.49
N LEU A 427 -12.23 -11.82 -39.28
CA LEU A 427 -13.23 -10.79 -39.03
C LEU A 427 -12.74 -9.81 -37.94
N PRO A 428 -13.21 -8.54 -37.97
CA PRO A 428 -12.48 -7.40 -37.42
C PRO A 428 -12.56 -7.32 -35.89
N ILE A 429 -11.44 -6.95 -35.30
CA ILE A 429 -11.28 -6.64 -33.87
C ILE A 429 -12.16 -5.42 -33.54
N PRO A 430 -12.99 -5.43 -32.47
CA PRO A 430 -13.75 -4.25 -32.05
C PRO A 430 -12.78 -3.18 -31.52
N GLU A 431 -13.05 -1.90 -31.83
CA GLU A 431 -12.21 -0.75 -31.45
C GLU A 431 -12.07 -0.51 -29.93
N ASN A 432 -12.72 -1.31 -29.08
CA ASN A 432 -12.52 -1.31 -27.63
C ASN A 432 -12.89 -2.68 -27.02
N PRO A 433 -11.91 -3.55 -26.71
CA PRO A 433 -12.18 -4.71 -25.88
C PRO A 433 -12.48 -4.25 -24.43
N PRO A 434 -13.35 -4.96 -23.67
CA PRO A 434 -13.61 -4.62 -22.28
C PRO A 434 -12.32 -4.74 -21.47
N ARG A 435 -12.05 -3.77 -20.58
CA ARG A 435 -10.96 -3.90 -19.60
C ARG A 435 -11.25 -5.13 -18.70
N PRO A 436 -10.28 -6.02 -18.46
CA PRO A 436 -10.48 -7.14 -17.55
C PRO A 436 -10.80 -6.61 -16.14
N SER A 437 -11.93 -7.04 -15.58
CA SER A 437 -12.36 -6.68 -14.22
C SER A 437 -11.65 -7.54 -13.17
N LEU A 438 -11.37 -6.98 -11.98
CA LEU A 438 -10.71 -7.67 -10.85
C LEU A 438 -11.36 -9.00 -10.40
N GLU A 439 -12.59 -9.27 -10.79
CA GLU A 439 -13.30 -10.54 -10.50
C GLU A 439 -12.76 -11.75 -11.27
N SER A 440 -12.02 -11.56 -12.37
CA SER A 440 -11.48 -12.67 -13.20
C SER A 440 -10.29 -13.42 -12.58
N LEU A 441 -9.94 -13.14 -11.33
CA LEU A 441 -8.72 -13.60 -10.64
C LEU A 441 -8.94 -14.77 -9.64
N ARG A 442 -10.09 -15.46 -9.65
CA ARG A 442 -10.58 -16.15 -8.43
C ARG A 442 -10.57 -17.68 -8.34
N SER A 443 -10.02 -18.45 -9.28
CA SER A 443 -9.82 -19.90 -9.02
C SER A 443 -8.85 -20.59 -9.98
N PHE A 444 -8.01 -21.49 -9.45
CA PHE A 444 -7.20 -22.44 -10.23
C PHE A 444 -7.61 -23.87 -9.85
N LYS A 445 -7.54 -24.81 -10.82
CA LYS A 445 -7.67 -26.25 -10.55
C LYS A 445 -6.32 -26.90 -10.83
N VAL A 446 -5.68 -27.48 -9.80
CA VAL A 446 -4.40 -28.18 -9.92
C VAL A 446 -4.66 -29.68 -9.95
N GLN A 447 -4.13 -30.40 -10.95
CA GLN A 447 -4.04 -31.86 -10.91
C GLN A 447 -2.60 -32.24 -10.51
N PRO A 448 -2.40 -33.06 -9.46
CA PRO A 448 -1.06 -33.48 -9.06
C PRO A 448 -0.49 -34.51 -10.04
N LEU A 449 0.79 -34.36 -10.39
CA LEU A 449 1.61 -35.39 -11.01
C LEU A 449 2.66 -35.85 -9.99
N ILE A 450 2.65 -37.13 -9.62
CA ILE A 450 3.60 -37.73 -8.68
C ILE A 450 4.69 -38.46 -9.47
N THR A 451 5.96 -38.16 -9.19
CA THR A 451 7.09 -39.03 -9.53
C THR A 451 7.86 -39.39 -8.27
N SER A 452 8.01 -40.70 -8.05
CA SER A 452 8.62 -41.36 -6.89
C SER A 452 10.09 -41.00 -6.63
N ILE A 453 10.54 -41.11 -5.37
CA ILE A 453 11.83 -41.62 -4.80
C ILE A 453 11.86 -41.10 -3.34
N GLY A 454 12.24 -41.77 -2.25
CA GLY A 454 12.79 -43.09 -1.94
C GLY A 454 13.05 -43.14 -0.41
N THR A 455 12.75 -44.29 0.19
CA THR A 455 12.94 -44.77 1.59
C THR A 455 14.07 -44.19 2.45
N GLU A 456 13.76 -43.82 3.72
CA GLU A 456 14.32 -44.39 4.98
C GLU A 456 13.96 -43.53 6.23
N MET A 457 13.16 -44.07 7.17
CA MET A 457 13.52 -44.24 8.60
C MET A 457 12.30 -44.66 9.43
N ARG A 458 12.57 -45.56 10.38
CA ARG A 458 11.67 -46.50 11.06
C ARG A 458 11.29 -46.03 12.48
N THR A 459 10.02 -46.29 12.86
CA THR A 459 9.46 -46.71 14.18
C THR A 459 10.11 -46.22 15.49
N THR A 460 9.29 -45.66 16.41
CA THR A 460 8.78 -46.34 17.64
C THR A 460 7.87 -45.38 18.43
N PHE A 461 6.61 -45.78 18.66
CA PHE A 461 5.67 -45.19 19.61
C PHE A 461 5.51 -46.13 20.83
N PHE A 462 5.35 -45.58 22.04
CA PHE A 462 4.76 -46.28 23.18
C PHE A 462 3.76 -45.37 23.91
N THR A 463 2.79 -46.05 24.53
CA THR A 463 1.41 -45.66 24.84
C THR A 463 1.21 -45.34 26.34
N ILE A 464 0.09 -44.68 26.68
CA ILE A 464 -0.83 -44.89 27.86
C ILE A 464 -1.15 -43.66 28.74
N LEU A 465 -2.47 -43.38 28.86
CA LEU A 465 -3.37 -42.86 29.94
C LEU A 465 -2.77 -42.01 31.11
N THR A 466 -3.43 -41.03 31.76
CA THR A 466 -4.84 -40.84 32.20
C THR A 466 -5.03 -39.44 32.84
N LEU A 467 -6.27 -38.93 32.80
CA LEU A 467 -6.99 -38.04 33.75
C LEU A 467 -6.24 -36.97 34.58
N SER A 468 -6.64 -35.69 34.47
CA SER A 468 -7.36 -34.93 35.52
C SER A 468 -7.44 -33.41 35.25
N THR A 469 -8.50 -32.81 35.80
CA THR A 469 -9.00 -31.44 35.74
C THR A 469 -8.05 -30.36 36.28
N THR A 470 -7.99 -29.17 35.64
CA THR A 470 -8.38 -27.85 36.23
C THR A 470 -8.18 -26.67 35.27
N VAL A 471 -9.20 -25.81 35.24
CA VAL A 471 -9.34 -24.38 34.91
C VAL A 471 -8.07 -23.57 34.56
N GLY A 472 -8.19 -22.78 33.48
CA GLY A 472 -7.31 -21.64 33.20
C GLY A 472 -7.55 -21.00 31.83
N GLY A 473 -8.72 -20.38 31.63
CA GLY A 473 -9.06 -19.71 30.37
C GLY A 473 -8.35 -18.37 30.19
N THR A 474 -7.75 -18.16 29.01
CA THR A 474 -7.33 -16.86 28.48
C THR A 474 -7.98 -16.67 27.09
N PRO A 475 -8.72 -15.56 26.84
CA PRO A 475 -9.25 -15.29 25.51
C PRO A 475 -8.16 -14.67 24.63
N LEU A 476 -7.84 -15.35 23.52
CA LEU A 476 -6.95 -14.86 22.46
C LEU A 476 -7.60 -13.66 21.74
N GLY A 477 -6.89 -12.54 21.77
CA GLY A 477 -7.32 -11.25 21.22
C GLY A 477 -6.85 -10.96 19.79
N ASN A 478 -7.62 -10.07 19.17
CA ASN A 478 -7.18 -8.91 18.38
C ASN A 478 -6.43 -9.07 17.05
N ASN A 479 -6.46 -10.23 16.37
CA ASN A 479 -5.95 -10.32 14.98
C ASN A 479 -7.01 -10.25 13.87
N PHE A 480 -8.28 -9.99 14.21
CA PHE A 480 -9.38 -9.93 13.23
C PHE A 480 -9.60 -8.54 12.61
N GLU A 481 -9.11 -7.46 13.23
CA GLU A 481 -9.44 -6.09 12.79
C GLU A 481 -8.55 -5.58 11.63
N ASN A 482 -7.32 -6.10 11.48
CA ASN A 482 -6.42 -5.66 10.40
C ASN A 482 -6.73 -6.28 9.02
N LEU A 483 -7.45 -7.41 8.95
CA LEU A 483 -7.75 -8.07 7.67
C LEU A 483 -9.00 -7.50 6.98
N VAL A 484 -9.96 -6.98 7.76
CA VAL A 484 -11.20 -6.39 7.23
C VAL A 484 -10.91 -5.08 6.48
N ASP A 485 -9.90 -4.33 6.92
CA ASP A 485 -9.48 -3.05 6.31
C ASP A 485 -8.73 -3.23 4.97
N ILE A 486 -8.14 -4.41 4.74
CA ILE A 486 -7.41 -4.73 3.49
C ILE A 486 -8.35 -5.32 2.43
N LEU A 487 -9.34 -6.13 2.84
CA LEU A 487 -10.33 -6.73 1.93
C LEU A 487 -11.42 -5.73 1.46
N ALA A 488 -11.64 -4.64 2.19
CA ALA A 488 -12.56 -3.54 1.85
C ALA A 488 -12.06 -2.61 0.70
N ARG A 489 -10.96 -2.98 0.02
CA ARG A 489 -10.35 -2.18 -1.05
C ARG A 489 -10.58 -2.70 -2.48
N GLN A 490 -11.53 -3.62 -2.70
CA GLN A 490 -11.77 -4.21 -4.04
C GLN A 490 -13.18 -4.00 -4.63
N THR A 491 -14.00 -3.10 -4.09
CA THR A 491 -15.31 -2.77 -4.68
C THR A 491 -15.23 -1.56 -5.62
N ASN A 492 -15.97 -1.54 -6.73
CA ASN A 492 -16.15 -0.33 -7.56
C ASN A 492 -17.09 0.66 -6.84
N THR A 493 -16.67 1.19 -5.69
CA THR A 493 -17.47 2.16 -4.93
C THR A 493 -17.37 3.53 -5.56
N THR A 494 -18.42 3.94 -6.30
CA THR A 494 -18.54 5.31 -6.81
C THR A 494 -18.96 6.24 -5.67
N CYS A 495 -18.10 7.16 -5.27
CA CYS A 495 -18.39 8.12 -4.21
C CYS A 495 -19.28 9.27 -4.70
N PRO A 496 -20.25 9.74 -3.91
CA PRO A 496 -20.99 10.97 -4.21
C PRO A 496 -20.06 12.17 -4.38
N THR A 497 -20.34 13.02 -5.35
CA THR A 497 -19.53 14.20 -5.67
C THR A 497 -19.65 15.24 -4.56
N THR A 498 -18.54 15.59 -3.92
CA THR A 498 -18.53 16.71 -2.97
C THR A 498 -18.51 18.05 -3.71
N PRO A 499 -19.40 19.01 -3.40
CA PRO A 499 -19.41 20.33 -4.01
C PRO A 499 -18.05 21.04 -3.98
N ASN A 500 -17.75 21.79 -5.04
CA ASN A 500 -16.59 22.68 -5.11
C ASN A 500 -16.99 23.96 -5.87
N PRO A 501 -17.06 25.14 -5.23
CA PRO A 501 -16.71 25.40 -3.82
C PRO A 501 -17.70 24.79 -2.82
N MET A 502 -17.25 24.63 -1.58
CA MET A 502 -18.08 24.12 -0.49
C MET A 502 -19.18 25.12 -0.10
N PRO A 503 -20.38 24.67 0.34
CA PRO A 503 -21.47 25.59 0.67
C PRO A 503 -21.15 26.51 1.85
N LYS A 504 -21.71 27.72 1.86
CA LYS A 504 -21.62 28.64 3.02
C LYS A 504 -22.69 28.29 4.06
N ALA A 505 -22.54 28.77 5.30
CA ALA A 505 -23.48 28.53 6.41
C ALA A 505 -24.96 28.72 6.04
N ALA A 506 -25.27 29.75 5.26
CA ALA A 506 -26.63 30.08 4.85
C ALA A 506 -27.29 29.02 3.94
N ALA A 507 -26.50 28.16 3.29
CA ALA A 507 -27.00 27.06 2.46
C ALA A 507 -27.39 25.83 3.29
N PHE A 508 -26.96 25.75 4.56
CA PHE A 508 -27.28 24.62 5.44
C PHE A 508 -28.56 24.86 6.22
N SER A 509 -29.40 23.83 6.25
CA SER A 509 -30.59 23.80 7.09
C SER A 509 -30.19 23.71 8.56
N SER A 510 -30.96 24.36 9.45
CA SER A 510 -30.74 24.23 10.89
C SER A 510 -31.23 22.86 11.36
N VAL A 511 -30.32 22.05 11.90
CA VAL A 511 -30.60 20.72 12.47
C VAL A 511 -30.26 20.75 13.96
N LYS A 512 -31.27 20.57 14.82
CA LYS A 512 -31.11 20.60 16.29
C LYS A 512 -30.45 19.35 16.86
N THR A 513 -30.70 18.19 16.25
CA THR A 513 -30.08 16.91 16.64
C THR A 513 -28.65 16.81 16.10
N MET A 514 -27.89 15.85 16.60
CA MET A 514 -26.59 15.49 16.05
C MET A 514 -26.73 15.10 14.58
N PRO A 515 -25.92 15.64 13.65
CA PRO A 515 -25.91 15.25 12.25
C PRO A 515 -25.73 13.74 12.06
N ASP A 516 -26.40 13.17 11.07
CA ASP A 516 -26.23 11.76 10.73
C ASP A 516 -24.84 11.53 10.08
N PRO A 517 -23.93 10.77 10.72
CA PRO A 517 -22.63 10.47 10.13
C PRO A 517 -22.76 9.63 8.85
N PHE A 518 -23.87 8.93 8.65
CA PHE A 518 -24.12 8.13 7.45
C PHE A 518 -24.75 8.91 6.30
N LEU A 519 -25.11 10.19 6.46
CA LEU A 519 -25.67 11.00 5.37
C LEU A 519 -24.57 11.83 4.69
N TYR A 520 -24.41 11.69 3.37
CA TYR A 520 -23.48 12.51 2.58
C TYR A 520 -23.90 13.98 2.54
N LEU A 521 -22.99 14.88 2.15
CA LEU A 521 -23.27 16.32 2.13
C LEU A 521 -24.39 16.72 1.15
N ASP A 522 -24.69 15.89 0.15
CA ASP A 522 -25.81 16.10 -0.78
C ASP A 522 -27.19 16.09 -0.10
N GLY A 523 -27.25 15.65 1.17
CA GLY A 523 -28.44 15.63 2.00
C GLY A 523 -29.47 14.57 1.61
N LYS A 524 -29.14 13.67 0.68
CA LYS A 524 -30.08 12.69 0.11
C LYS A 524 -29.51 11.27 0.09
N THR A 525 -28.21 11.13 -0.13
CA THR A 525 -27.55 9.83 -0.21
C THR A 525 -27.04 9.44 1.17
N ARG A 526 -27.30 8.20 1.58
CA ARG A 526 -26.72 7.63 2.81
C ARG A 526 -25.69 6.55 2.46
N VAL A 527 -24.69 6.39 3.32
CA VAL A 527 -23.70 5.30 3.30
C VAL A 527 -24.46 3.97 3.33
N GLN A 528 -24.11 3.06 2.43
CA GLN A 528 -24.78 1.75 2.34
C GLN A 528 -24.01 0.62 3.04
N ASN A 529 -22.68 0.72 3.10
CA ASN A 529 -21.81 -0.35 3.60
C ASN A 529 -20.47 0.21 4.13
N LYS A 530 -19.68 -0.64 4.79
CA LYS A 530 -18.42 -0.26 5.42
C LYS A 530 -17.36 0.25 4.43
N ASP A 531 -17.34 -0.26 3.20
CA ASP A 531 -16.44 0.23 2.14
C ASP A 531 -16.75 1.69 1.80
N GLU A 532 -18.02 2.04 1.62
CA GLU A 532 -18.46 3.42 1.39
C GLU A 532 -18.08 4.36 2.55
N TRP A 533 -18.14 3.87 3.78
CA TRP A 533 -17.67 4.65 4.94
C TRP A 533 -16.20 5.03 4.78
N LEU A 534 -15.33 4.04 4.55
CA LEU A 534 -13.87 4.24 4.50
C LEU A 534 -13.42 5.00 3.25
N ARG A 535 -14.08 4.77 2.11
CA ARG A 535 -13.66 5.29 0.80
C ARG A 535 -14.28 6.63 0.45
N CYS A 536 -15.49 6.90 0.93
CA CYS A 536 -16.26 8.05 0.50
C CYS A 536 -16.61 8.96 1.68
N ARG A 537 -17.31 8.44 2.69
CA ARG A 537 -17.87 9.29 3.75
C ARG A 537 -16.81 9.83 4.72
N GLN A 538 -15.87 9.00 5.18
CA GLN A 538 -14.78 9.46 6.03
C GLN A 538 -13.91 10.52 5.33
N PRO A 539 -13.46 10.33 4.07
CA PRO A 539 -12.78 11.39 3.31
C PRO A 539 -13.62 12.66 3.13
N GLU A 540 -14.93 12.54 2.90
CA GLU A 540 -15.82 13.70 2.83
C GLU A 540 -15.89 14.46 4.17
N ILE A 541 -15.99 13.75 5.31
CA ILE A 541 -15.94 14.36 6.64
C ILE A 541 -14.61 15.07 6.86
N LEU A 542 -13.48 14.47 6.49
CA LEU A 542 -12.17 15.13 6.59
C LEU A 542 -12.10 16.40 5.74
N LYS A 543 -12.69 16.39 4.54
CA LYS A 543 -12.79 17.59 3.68
C LYS A 543 -13.69 18.67 4.31
N LEU A 544 -14.81 18.28 4.93
CA LEU A 544 -15.66 19.21 5.71
C LEU A 544 -14.88 19.84 6.86
N LEU A 545 -14.10 19.05 7.58
CA LEU A 545 -13.31 19.53 8.72
C LEU A 545 -12.14 20.41 8.28
N GLN A 546 -11.48 20.12 7.16
CA GLN A 546 -10.48 21.01 6.57
C GLN A 546 -11.09 22.34 6.14
N GLU A 547 -12.21 22.31 5.40
CA GLU A 547 -12.86 23.53 4.93
C GLU A 547 -13.34 24.41 6.10
N TYR A 548 -14.07 23.82 7.04
CA TYR A 548 -14.81 24.58 8.03
C TYR A 548 -14.16 24.68 9.39
N GLN A 549 -13.08 23.96 9.73
CA GLN A 549 -12.50 24.00 11.09
C GLN A 549 -10.98 24.15 11.11
N TYR A 550 -10.28 23.27 10.42
CA TYR A 550 -8.83 23.14 10.53
C TYR A 550 -8.09 24.00 9.49
N GLY A 551 -8.72 24.28 8.35
CA GLY A 551 -8.12 24.99 7.24
C GLY A 551 -7.19 24.09 6.42
N TYR A 552 -6.28 24.74 5.69
CA TYR A 552 -5.26 24.04 4.91
C TYR A 552 -4.39 23.16 5.82
N TYR A 553 -4.22 21.90 5.43
CA TYR A 553 -3.27 20.98 6.03
C TYR A 553 -2.14 20.69 5.02
N PRO A 554 -0.85 20.83 5.39
CA PRO A 554 0.25 20.65 4.43
C PRO A 554 0.32 19.24 3.83
N ASP A 555 0.61 19.16 2.53
CA ASP A 555 1.01 17.92 1.87
C ASP A 555 2.48 17.62 2.17
N HIS A 556 2.73 16.57 2.95
CA HIS A 556 4.07 16.20 3.38
C HIS A 556 4.96 15.68 2.24
N SER A 557 4.39 15.30 1.08
CA SER A 557 5.18 14.95 -0.10
C SER A 557 6.01 16.14 -0.64
N GLN A 558 5.64 17.36 -0.26
CA GLN A 558 6.33 18.59 -0.61
C GLN A 558 7.34 19.04 0.47
N GLU A 559 7.47 18.27 1.55
CA GLU A 559 8.40 18.51 2.65
C GLU A 559 9.60 17.59 2.51
N THR A 560 10.81 18.12 2.70
CA THR A 560 12.00 17.30 2.92
C THR A 560 12.35 17.32 4.40
N LEU A 561 12.62 16.16 4.98
CA LEU A 561 12.84 16.00 6.41
C LEU A 561 14.21 15.36 6.66
N SER A 562 14.84 15.82 7.74
CA SER A 562 16.00 15.18 8.36
C SER A 562 15.83 15.27 9.87
N ALA A 563 16.39 14.32 10.61
CA ALA A 563 16.36 14.36 12.06
C ALA A 563 17.76 14.05 12.60
N THR A 564 18.05 14.54 13.80
CA THR A 564 19.26 14.19 14.55
C THR A 564 18.89 13.96 15.99
N ARG A 565 19.58 13.01 16.64
CA ARG A 565 19.42 12.74 18.06
C ARG A 565 20.70 13.03 18.82
N SER A 566 20.57 13.75 19.93
CA SER A 566 21.62 13.98 20.90
C SER A 566 21.11 13.64 22.30
N GLY A 567 21.51 12.46 22.80
CA GLY A 567 21.01 11.93 24.07
C GLY A 567 19.49 11.75 24.04
N ASN A 568 18.79 12.43 24.95
CA ASN A 568 17.33 12.40 25.07
C ASN A 568 16.64 13.51 24.27
N THR A 569 17.35 14.21 23.38
CA THR A 569 16.76 15.25 22.53
C THR A 569 16.79 14.82 21.08
N LEU A 570 15.62 14.76 20.46
CA LEU A 570 15.42 14.58 19.03
C LEU A 570 15.17 15.95 18.39
N THR A 571 15.95 16.32 17.38
CA THR A 571 15.74 17.55 16.60
C THR A 571 15.34 17.18 15.19
N VAL A 572 14.13 17.56 14.79
CA VAL A 572 13.59 17.34 13.45
C VAL A 572 13.72 18.63 12.66
N SER A 573 14.38 18.60 11.51
CA SER A 573 14.52 19.73 10.59
C SER A 573 13.71 19.48 9.32
N ILE A 574 12.84 20.43 9.00
CA ILE A 574 11.88 20.36 7.91
C ILE A 574 12.15 21.50 6.95
N ALA A 575 12.30 21.19 5.65
CA ALA A 575 12.39 22.18 4.60
C ALA A 575 11.20 22.07 3.65
N ALA A 576 10.58 23.21 3.33
CA ALA A 576 9.46 23.32 2.40
C ALA A 576 9.46 24.72 1.76
N GLY A 577 9.22 24.79 0.45
CA GLY A 577 9.12 26.07 -0.28
C GLY A 577 10.36 26.96 -0.15
N GLY A 578 11.56 26.37 -0.09
CA GLY A 578 12.83 27.09 0.05
C GLY A 578 13.11 27.67 1.45
N LYS A 579 12.28 27.33 2.45
CA LYS A 579 12.45 27.71 3.85
C LYS A 579 12.71 26.48 4.70
N THR A 580 13.35 26.67 5.85
CA THR A 580 13.65 25.60 6.80
C THR A 580 13.20 26.00 8.20
N ALA A 581 12.68 25.03 8.95
CA ALA A 581 12.33 25.16 10.35
C ALA A 581 12.64 23.86 11.09
N SER A 582 12.72 23.92 12.43
CA SER A 582 13.04 22.73 13.23
C SER A 582 12.14 22.61 14.46
N ILE A 583 11.90 21.38 14.90
CA ILE A 583 11.18 21.05 16.13
C ILE A 583 12.12 20.23 17.01
N ALA A 584 12.27 20.61 18.28
CA ALA A 584 12.98 19.82 19.26
C ALA A 584 11.97 19.07 20.15
N ALA A 585 12.20 17.76 20.32
CA ALA A 585 11.41 16.87 21.14
C ALA A 585 12.30 16.17 22.19
N SER A 586 11.76 15.96 23.38
CA SER A 586 12.40 15.24 24.48
C SER A 586 11.90 13.79 24.54
N LEU A 587 12.83 12.85 24.57
CA LEU A 587 12.61 11.41 24.60
C LEU A 587 12.67 10.91 26.05
N ASN A 588 11.59 10.31 26.54
CA ASN A 588 11.57 9.58 27.81
C ASN A 588 11.33 8.10 27.53
N LEU A 589 12.41 7.32 27.52
CA LEU A 589 12.36 5.90 27.21
C LEU A 589 12.19 5.05 28.48
N PRO A 590 11.45 3.92 28.41
CA PRO A 590 11.49 2.89 29.44
C PRO A 590 12.90 2.31 29.62
N SER A 591 13.15 1.69 30.77
CA SER A 591 14.36 0.90 31.02
C SER A 591 14.32 -0.42 30.24
N GLY A 592 15.42 -0.80 29.57
CA GLY A 592 15.54 -2.04 28.79
C GLY A 592 15.98 -1.78 27.34
N SER A 593 15.82 -2.77 26.45
CA SER A 593 16.33 -2.71 25.07
C SER A 593 15.32 -2.37 23.96
N GLY A 594 14.04 -2.11 24.27
CA GLY A 594 13.01 -1.79 23.25
C GLY A 594 12.75 -2.93 22.24
N PRO A 595 12.03 -2.67 21.13
CA PRO A 595 11.40 -1.40 20.79
C PRO A 595 10.10 -1.18 21.58
N TYR A 596 9.87 0.07 22.02
CA TYR A 596 8.72 0.45 22.85
C TYR A 596 7.63 1.13 22.02
N PRO A 597 6.33 0.89 22.29
CA PRO A 597 5.29 1.80 21.83
C PRO A 597 5.55 3.22 22.38
N VAL A 598 5.01 4.24 21.71
CA VAL A 598 5.23 5.64 22.09
C VAL A 598 3.93 6.41 22.25
N VAL A 599 3.88 7.28 23.25
CA VAL A 599 2.88 8.35 23.34
C VAL A 599 3.58 9.68 23.17
N ILE A 600 3.19 10.44 22.15
CA ILE A 600 3.60 11.81 21.96
C ILE A 600 2.62 12.72 22.71
N SER A 601 3.14 13.61 23.54
CA SER A 601 2.34 14.48 24.40
C SER A 601 2.78 15.93 24.29
N ILE A 602 1.82 16.84 24.13
CA ILE A 602 2.05 18.28 24.27
C ILE A 602 1.32 18.83 25.50
N GLY A 603 1.99 19.69 26.27
CA GLY A 603 1.45 20.25 27.52
C GLY A 603 1.62 19.38 28.77
N GLY A 604 2.16 18.16 28.62
CA GLY A 604 2.53 17.28 29.71
C GLY A 604 1.53 16.13 29.97
N MET A 605 2.07 15.03 30.49
CA MET A 605 1.34 13.82 30.90
C MET A 605 2.06 13.09 32.02
N ASP A 606 1.46 12.05 32.59
CA ASP A 606 2.10 11.19 33.60
C ASP A 606 3.18 10.31 32.95
N THR A 607 4.35 10.91 32.71
CA THR A 607 5.47 10.24 32.03
C THR A 607 5.90 8.97 32.76
N LYS A 608 5.97 9.00 34.09
CA LYS A 608 6.56 7.91 34.88
C LYS A 608 5.70 6.65 34.85
N SER A 609 4.38 6.78 34.96
CA SER A 609 3.50 5.61 34.87
C SER A 609 3.55 4.94 33.50
N TYR A 610 3.68 5.72 32.43
CA TYR A 610 3.77 5.20 31.06
C TYR A 610 5.12 4.54 30.79
N THR A 611 6.23 5.16 31.21
CA THR A 611 7.56 4.54 31.05
C THR A 611 7.71 3.28 31.90
N ASN A 612 7.19 3.26 33.13
CA ASN A 612 7.11 2.04 33.95
C ASN A 612 6.24 0.96 33.32
N ALA A 613 5.22 1.35 32.54
CA ALA A 613 4.36 0.44 31.79
C ALA A 613 5.00 -0.07 30.47
N GLY A 614 6.24 0.34 30.16
CA GLY A 614 6.94 -0.02 28.93
C GLY A 614 6.48 0.78 27.70
N ILE A 615 6.00 2.01 27.90
CA ILE A 615 5.58 2.94 26.84
C ILE A 615 6.47 4.18 26.90
N ALA A 616 7.16 4.47 25.80
CA ALA A 616 7.95 5.70 25.67
C ALA A 616 7.04 6.93 25.66
N VAL A 617 7.52 8.03 26.23
CA VAL A 617 6.82 9.31 26.20
C VAL A 617 7.71 10.36 25.55
N VAL A 618 7.23 10.90 24.43
CA VAL A 618 7.92 11.96 23.69
C VAL A 618 7.14 13.26 23.88
N THR A 619 7.84 14.33 24.24
CA THR A 619 7.21 15.65 24.40
C THR A 619 7.89 16.67 23.53
N PHE A 620 7.14 17.67 23.05
CA PHE A 620 7.71 18.83 22.37
C PHE A 620 6.98 20.11 22.77
N ASP A 621 7.67 21.24 22.66
CA ASP A 621 7.08 22.54 22.95
C ASP A 621 6.21 23.00 21.76
N TYR A 622 4.91 22.79 21.89
CA TYR A 622 3.93 23.19 20.88
C TYR A 622 3.96 24.71 20.60
N THR A 623 4.37 25.54 21.57
CA THR A 623 4.46 27.00 21.37
C THR A 623 5.59 27.39 20.43
N LYS A 624 6.63 26.54 20.30
CA LYS A 624 7.71 26.70 19.31
C LYS A 624 7.27 26.25 17.93
N VAL A 625 6.35 25.30 17.84
CA VAL A 625 5.73 24.90 16.56
C VAL A 625 4.82 26.01 16.06
N ALA A 626 3.90 26.47 16.90
CA ALA A 626 3.07 27.63 16.65
C ALA A 626 2.69 28.29 17.97
N ALA A 627 2.92 29.59 18.10
CA ALA A 627 2.48 30.35 19.26
C ALA A 627 0.95 30.26 19.41
N ASP A 628 0.49 30.13 20.66
CA ASP A 628 -0.93 30.14 21.00
C ASP A 628 -1.48 31.57 20.97
N SER A 629 -1.41 32.20 19.81
CA SER A 629 -1.88 33.56 19.58
C SER A 629 -2.04 33.84 18.08
N ASN A 630 -2.50 35.05 17.76
CA ASN A 630 -2.53 35.57 16.39
C ASN A 630 -1.15 35.98 15.83
N SER A 631 -0.05 35.88 16.60
CA SER A 631 1.27 36.35 16.15
C SER A 631 1.84 35.58 14.94
N LYS A 632 1.28 34.39 14.62
CA LYS A 632 1.74 33.48 13.56
C LYS A 632 3.27 33.28 13.61
N SER A 633 3.80 33.02 14.80
CA SER A 633 5.22 32.74 15.06
C SER A 633 5.46 31.29 15.44
N GLY A 634 6.59 30.71 15.01
CA GLY A 634 6.95 29.31 15.28
C GLY A 634 7.31 28.56 14.01
N SER A 635 7.85 27.36 14.16
CA SER A 635 8.39 26.54 13.07
C SER A 635 7.38 26.29 11.95
N PHE A 636 6.12 26.04 12.29
CA PHE A 636 5.06 25.87 11.30
C PHE A 636 4.84 27.13 10.47
N TRP A 637 4.78 28.29 11.12
CA TRP A 637 4.51 29.56 10.44
C TRP A 637 5.70 30.04 9.62
N THR A 638 6.93 29.69 10.00
CA THR A 638 8.11 29.92 9.13
C THR A 638 7.88 29.33 7.74
N LEU A 639 7.32 28.11 7.66
CA LEU A 639 7.07 27.40 6.40
C LEU A 639 5.75 27.86 5.73
N TYR A 640 4.66 27.98 6.49
CA TYR A 640 3.30 28.01 5.94
C TYR A 640 2.50 29.30 6.19
N ASN A 641 3.15 30.40 6.57
CA ASN A 641 2.45 31.68 6.72
C ASN A 641 1.75 32.14 5.42
N GLY A 642 0.60 32.81 5.55
CA GLY A 642 -0.19 33.34 4.43
C GLY A 642 -1.34 32.44 3.95
N ARG A 643 -1.59 31.30 4.60
CA ARG A 643 -2.72 30.40 4.32
C ARG A 643 -3.76 30.46 5.45
N ASP A 644 -5.02 30.16 5.14
CA ASP A 644 -6.07 30.05 6.17
C ASP A 644 -5.93 28.74 6.95
N ILE A 645 -5.31 28.85 8.13
CA ILE A 645 -4.92 27.72 9.00
C ILE A 645 -5.08 28.14 10.46
N GLY A 646 -5.68 27.27 11.27
CA GLY A 646 -5.74 27.41 12.73
C GLY A 646 -4.51 26.83 13.43
N VAL A 647 -4.16 27.32 14.64
CA VAL A 647 -3.00 26.79 15.38
C VAL A 647 -3.18 25.33 15.82
N LEU A 648 -4.42 24.82 15.95
CA LEU A 648 -4.66 23.41 16.24
C LEU A 648 -4.09 22.51 15.13
N THR A 649 -4.24 22.92 13.87
CA THR A 649 -3.68 22.25 12.69
C THR A 649 -2.16 22.32 12.66
N ALA A 650 -1.60 23.46 13.08
CA ALA A 650 -0.15 23.64 13.20
C ALA A 650 0.46 22.74 14.29
N TRP A 651 -0.22 22.59 15.44
CA TRP A 651 0.22 21.67 16.49
C TRP A 651 0.05 20.21 16.09
N ALA A 652 -1.01 19.87 15.36
CA ALA A 652 -1.19 18.56 14.75
C ALA A 652 0.00 18.21 13.85
N TRP A 653 0.36 19.10 12.91
CA TRP A 653 1.56 18.97 12.08
C TRP A 653 2.83 18.74 12.91
N GLY A 654 2.97 19.42 14.05
CA GLY A 654 4.07 19.19 14.99
C GLY A 654 4.17 17.75 15.49
N PHE A 655 3.04 17.12 15.86
CA PHE A 655 3.01 15.69 16.23
C PHE A 655 3.54 14.81 15.10
N HIS A 656 3.09 15.07 13.87
CA HIS A 656 3.41 14.26 12.70
C HIS A 656 4.89 14.35 12.32
N ARG A 657 5.47 15.55 12.36
CA ARG A 657 6.91 15.75 12.12
C ARG A 657 7.77 15.13 13.22
N VAL A 658 7.31 15.17 14.47
CA VAL A 658 8.01 14.48 15.57
C VAL A 658 7.95 12.97 15.37
N LEU A 659 6.83 12.41 14.91
CA LEU A 659 6.71 11.00 14.57
C LEU A 659 7.65 10.60 13.41
N ASP A 660 7.75 11.42 12.37
CA ASP A 660 8.73 11.22 11.28
C ASP A 660 10.17 11.18 11.81
N GLY A 661 10.51 12.09 12.73
CA GLY A 661 11.84 12.11 13.35
C GLY A 661 12.12 10.88 14.22
N ILE A 662 11.10 10.35 14.90
CA ILE A 662 11.21 9.10 15.68
C ILE A 662 11.53 7.92 14.74
N GLU A 663 10.80 7.81 13.62
CA GLU A 663 11.02 6.76 12.61
C GLU A 663 12.44 6.76 12.03
N LEU A 664 13.06 7.94 11.91
CA LEU A 664 14.40 8.09 11.36
C LEU A 664 15.52 7.82 12.37
N GLU A 665 15.39 8.30 13.61
CA GLU A 665 16.54 8.45 14.54
C GLU A 665 16.36 7.76 15.91
N VAL A 666 15.24 7.09 16.16
CA VAL A 666 14.92 6.49 17.47
C VAL A 666 14.50 5.02 17.31
N PRO A 667 15.44 4.11 17.00
CA PRO A 667 15.14 2.68 16.78
C PRO A 667 14.61 1.96 18.03
N GLU A 668 14.77 2.53 19.23
CA GLU A 668 14.18 2.00 20.46
C GLU A 668 12.67 2.21 20.54
N ILE A 669 12.05 2.93 19.60
CA ILE A 669 10.61 3.17 19.54
C ILE A 669 10.01 2.48 18.31
N ASP A 670 8.93 1.72 18.51
CA ASP A 670 8.06 1.20 17.47
C ASP A 670 6.99 2.26 17.11
N ALA A 671 7.28 3.06 16.07
CA ALA A 671 6.40 4.14 15.62
C ALA A 671 5.03 3.67 15.10
N THR A 672 4.90 2.39 14.72
CA THR A 672 3.61 1.80 14.32
C THR A 672 2.63 1.67 15.50
N LYS A 673 3.16 1.71 16.73
CA LYS A 673 2.41 1.70 17.99
C LYS A 673 2.48 3.07 18.66
N SER A 674 2.01 4.08 17.94
CA SER A 674 2.02 5.47 18.41
C SER A 674 0.67 5.92 18.96
N GLY A 675 0.71 6.73 20.01
CA GLY A 675 -0.43 7.45 20.55
C GLY A 675 -0.15 8.95 20.64
N VAL A 676 -1.20 9.76 20.63
CA VAL A 676 -1.09 11.22 20.81
C VAL A 676 -2.03 11.71 21.89
N THR A 677 -1.57 12.68 22.69
CA THR A 677 -2.36 13.23 23.78
C THR A 677 -2.09 14.71 24.05
N GLY A 678 -3.07 15.33 24.70
CA GLY A 678 -3.00 16.67 25.27
C GLY A 678 -4.28 16.95 26.05
N CYS A 679 -4.25 18.00 26.87
CA CYS A 679 -5.42 18.45 27.62
C CYS A 679 -5.98 19.79 27.15
N SER A 680 -7.30 20.00 27.26
CA SER A 680 -7.95 21.27 26.93
C SER A 680 -7.75 21.59 25.45
N ARG A 681 -7.31 22.81 25.10
CA ARG A 681 -6.89 23.18 23.73
C ARG A 681 -5.89 22.19 23.10
N LEU A 682 -5.03 21.57 23.91
CA LEU A 682 -4.06 20.60 23.44
C LEU A 682 -4.69 19.23 23.18
N GLY A 683 -5.78 18.91 23.88
CA GLY A 683 -6.64 17.77 23.55
C GLY A 683 -7.37 17.97 22.22
N LYS A 684 -7.78 19.21 21.89
CA LYS A 684 -8.31 19.55 20.55
C LYS A 684 -7.26 19.31 19.46
N ALA A 685 -6.00 19.65 19.72
CA ALA A 685 -4.91 19.41 18.78
C ALA A 685 -4.49 17.93 18.69
N ALA A 686 -4.52 17.18 19.79
CA ALA A 686 -4.32 15.74 19.75
C ALA A 686 -5.39 15.03 18.92
N LEU A 687 -6.65 15.47 19.02
CA LEU A 687 -7.74 14.99 18.16
C LEU A 687 -7.46 15.30 16.68
N ALA A 688 -7.01 16.51 16.37
CA ALA A 688 -6.60 16.90 15.01
C ALA A 688 -5.41 16.08 14.49
N ALA A 689 -4.42 15.79 15.35
CA ALA A 689 -3.31 14.94 15.01
C ALA A 689 -3.79 13.54 14.63
N GLY A 690 -4.66 12.94 15.45
CA GLY A 690 -5.29 11.65 15.19
C GLY A 690 -6.09 11.62 13.89
N LEU A 691 -6.74 12.71 13.48
CA LEU A 691 -7.49 12.78 12.22
C LEU A 691 -6.60 12.76 10.97
N PHE A 692 -5.55 13.57 10.96
CA PHE A 692 -4.78 13.84 9.74
C PHE A 692 -3.61 12.88 9.51
N ASP A 693 -3.24 12.06 10.51
CA ASP A 693 -2.20 11.04 10.36
C ASP A 693 -2.71 9.67 10.79
N ARG A 694 -2.72 8.75 9.83
CA ARG A 694 -3.23 7.38 10.01
C ARG A 694 -2.26 6.48 10.76
N ARG A 695 -1.00 6.88 10.95
CA ARG A 695 0.00 6.12 11.74
C ARG A 695 -0.31 6.12 13.24
N ILE A 696 -1.08 7.10 13.72
CA ILE A 696 -1.48 7.22 15.11
C ILE A 696 -2.50 6.13 15.45
N ALA A 697 -2.08 5.14 16.22
CA ALA A 697 -2.89 3.99 16.63
C ALA A 697 -3.93 4.36 17.70
N VAL A 698 -3.60 5.26 18.63
CA VAL A 698 -4.53 5.72 19.69
C VAL A 698 -4.52 7.24 19.87
N THR A 699 -5.71 7.84 19.83
CA THR A 699 -5.89 9.29 20.06
C THR A 699 -6.55 9.52 21.43
N MET A 700 -5.91 10.34 22.27
CA MET A 700 -6.28 10.50 23.68
C MET A 700 -6.60 11.98 24.00
N PRO A 701 -7.71 12.54 23.50
CA PRO A 701 -8.06 13.92 23.80
C PRO A 701 -8.62 14.01 25.23
N MET A 702 -7.95 14.76 26.10
CA MET A 702 -8.41 14.99 27.48
C MET A 702 -9.07 16.35 27.64
N CYS A 703 -10.25 16.41 28.27
CA CYS A 703 -10.97 17.65 28.59
C CYS A 703 -11.04 18.62 27.40
N SER A 704 -11.30 18.11 26.19
CA SER A 704 -11.03 18.87 24.96
C SER A 704 -12.11 19.89 24.59
N GLY A 705 -13.33 19.80 25.14
CA GLY A 705 -14.40 20.78 24.89
C GLY A 705 -14.79 20.99 23.42
N VAL A 706 -15.47 22.09 23.10
CA VAL A 706 -15.93 22.42 21.74
C VAL A 706 -14.74 22.61 20.79
N GLN A 707 -14.84 22.35 19.49
CA GLN A 707 -13.66 22.23 18.59
C GLN A 707 -12.75 21.02 18.90
N GLY A 708 -13.10 20.23 19.92
CA GLY A 708 -12.59 18.91 20.24
C GLY A 708 -13.71 17.88 20.29
N ALA A 709 -13.88 17.21 21.43
CA ALA A 709 -14.91 16.19 21.65
C ALA A 709 -16.21 16.70 22.33
N GLY A 710 -16.25 17.97 22.74
CA GLY A 710 -17.45 18.61 23.28
C GLY A 710 -18.47 18.91 22.18
N PRO A 711 -19.76 18.59 22.37
CA PRO A 711 -20.78 18.80 21.35
C PRO A 711 -21.00 20.29 21.04
N TYR A 712 -21.30 20.62 19.79
CA TYR A 712 -21.59 22.00 19.37
C TYR A 712 -23.05 22.39 19.59
N ARG A 713 -23.96 21.41 19.53
CA ARG A 713 -25.41 21.59 19.62
C ARG A 713 -25.99 21.46 21.02
N TYR A 714 -25.26 20.81 21.92
CA TYR A 714 -25.71 20.50 23.27
C TYR A 714 -24.78 21.16 24.28
N SER A 715 -25.34 21.63 25.39
CA SER A 715 -24.59 22.09 26.56
C SER A 715 -25.27 21.54 27.79
N LEU A 716 -24.73 20.47 28.38
CA LEU A 716 -25.38 19.73 29.47
C LEU A 716 -24.78 20.01 30.84
N SER A 717 -23.58 20.59 30.89
CA SER A 717 -22.90 21.02 32.11
C SER A 717 -23.28 22.43 32.59
N GLY A 718 -24.07 23.21 31.82
CA GLY A 718 -24.64 24.50 32.24
C GLY A 718 -23.72 25.73 32.21
N GLN A 719 -22.40 25.56 32.09
CA GLN A 719 -21.39 26.64 31.99
C GLN A 719 -20.41 26.41 30.83
N GLY A 720 -20.83 25.66 29.81
CA GLY A 720 -19.95 25.06 28.81
C GLY A 720 -19.35 26.01 27.77
N GLU A 721 -18.15 25.68 27.33
CA GLU A 721 -17.50 26.20 26.12
C GLU A 721 -18.44 26.01 24.92
N ASN A 722 -18.60 27.06 24.12
CA ASN A 722 -19.41 27.04 22.91
C ASN A 722 -18.62 27.71 21.78
N LEU A 723 -19.14 27.64 20.55
CA LEU A 723 -18.40 28.14 19.40
C LEU A 723 -18.18 29.66 19.48
N GLU A 724 -19.13 30.39 20.07
CA GLU A 724 -19.11 31.83 20.25
C GLU A 724 -17.97 32.25 21.17
N ASN A 725 -17.92 31.70 22.39
CA ASN A 725 -16.92 32.07 23.39
C ASN A 725 -15.53 31.54 23.03
N ALA A 726 -15.42 30.37 22.37
CA ALA A 726 -14.17 29.84 21.86
C ALA A 726 -13.60 30.76 20.77
N LYS A 727 -14.42 31.23 19.82
CA LYS A 727 -13.95 32.15 18.77
C LYS A 727 -13.69 33.57 19.27
N SER A 728 -14.46 34.07 20.23
CA SER A 728 -14.19 35.39 20.82
C SER A 728 -12.93 35.39 21.69
N GLY A 729 -12.66 34.30 22.43
CA GLY A 729 -11.52 34.18 23.32
C GLY A 729 -10.23 33.73 22.63
N ALA A 730 -10.33 32.81 21.67
CA ALA A 730 -9.19 32.19 20.99
C ALA A 730 -9.48 31.93 19.50
N GLY A 731 -9.83 33.00 18.78
CA GLY A 731 -10.18 32.93 17.36
C GLY A 731 -9.12 32.30 16.44
N TRP A 732 -7.86 32.21 16.87
CA TRP A 732 -6.74 31.62 16.12
C TRP A 732 -6.65 30.10 16.18
N TRP A 733 -7.39 29.40 17.06
CA TRP A 733 -7.34 27.93 17.16
C TRP A 733 -7.79 27.23 15.88
N THR A 734 -8.77 27.79 15.19
CA THR A 734 -9.38 27.24 13.98
C THR A 734 -9.23 28.19 12.79
N SER A 735 -9.43 27.67 11.57
CA SER A 735 -9.44 28.48 10.35
C SER A 735 -10.59 29.50 10.36
N SER A 736 -10.58 30.42 9.39
CA SER A 736 -11.65 31.40 9.21
C SER A 736 -12.98 30.72 8.88
N GLY A 737 -12.93 29.53 8.25
CA GLY A 737 -14.07 28.74 7.81
C GLY A 737 -15.11 28.45 8.90
N ILE A 738 -14.74 28.28 10.17
CA ILE A 738 -15.72 27.98 11.23
C ILE A 738 -16.50 29.22 11.66
N SER A 739 -15.94 30.40 11.42
CA SER A 739 -16.46 31.68 11.93
C SER A 739 -17.84 32.00 11.35
N GLN A 740 -18.16 31.48 10.16
CA GLN A 740 -19.48 31.63 9.55
C GLN A 740 -20.61 30.92 10.33
N PHE A 741 -20.26 30.00 11.23
CA PHE A 741 -21.21 29.22 12.04
C PHE A 741 -21.33 29.74 13.48
N VAL A 742 -20.62 30.81 13.84
CA VAL A 742 -20.82 31.49 15.14
C VAL A 742 -22.27 31.99 15.23
N GLY A 743 -22.96 31.63 16.31
CA GLY A 743 -24.41 31.87 16.50
C GLY A 743 -25.31 30.91 15.71
N LYS A 744 -24.74 29.95 14.99
CA LYS A 744 -25.41 29.08 14.01
C LYS A 744 -24.89 27.63 14.09
N SER A 745 -24.51 27.15 15.27
CA SER A 745 -23.93 25.80 15.45
C SER A 745 -24.82 24.67 14.90
N THR A 746 -26.15 24.84 14.93
CA THR A 746 -27.11 23.88 14.34
C THR A 746 -27.03 23.77 12.82
N GLN A 747 -26.39 24.72 12.12
CA GLN A 747 -26.16 24.71 10.67
C GLN A 747 -24.83 24.06 10.28
N LEU A 748 -23.96 23.70 11.24
CA LEU A 748 -22.72 22.98 10.93
C LEU A 748 -23.06 21.60 10.31
N PRO A 749 -22.47 21.20 9.17
CA PRO A 749 -22.75 19.91 8.55
C PRO A 749 -22.14 18.71 9.32
N TYR A 750 -21.53 18.96 10.47
CA TYR A 750 -20.89 17.98 11.35
C TYR A 750 -21.06 18.42 12.82
N ASP A 751 -20.68 17.55 13.76
CA ASP A 751 -20.61 17.81 15.20
C ASP A 751 -19.51 16.93 15.83
N ALA A 752 -19.21 17.06 17.12
CA ALA A 752 -18.07 16.38 17.75
C ALA A 752 -18.07 14.86 17.57
N HIS A 753 -19.24 14.22 17.51
CA HIS A 753 -19.34 12.77 17.31
C HIS A 753 -18.87 12.35 15.92
N THR A 754 -19.12 13.17 14.89
CA THR A 754 -18.60 12.91 13.54
C THR A 754 -17.08 13.09 13.47
N ILE A 755 -16.54 14.03 14.25
CA ILE A 755 -15.08 14.23 14.36
C ILE A 755 -14.45 12.98 14.97
N VAL A 756 -14.99 12.48 16.09
CA VAL A 756 -14.51 11.25 16.73
C VAL A 756 -14.71 10.04 15.81
N ALA A 757 -15.87 9.91 15.16
CA ALA A 757 -16.16 8.81 14.25
C ALA A 757 -15.22 8.77 13.04
N ALA A 758 -14.75 9.92 12.54
CA ALA A 758 -13.83 9.98 11.41
C ALA A 758 -12.44 9.38 11.72
N ILE A 759 -12.09 9.13 12.99
CA ILE A 759 -10.85 8.43 13.36
C ILE A 759 -10.98 6.91 13.20
N ALA A 760 -12.20 6.37 13.23
CA ALA A 760 -12.46 4.94 13.10
C ALA A 760 -11.83 4.37 11.81
N PRO A 761 -11.23 3.17 11.83
CA PRO A 761 -11.30 2.18 12.90
C PRO A 761 -10.25 2.36 14.02
N ARG A 762 -9.39 3.39 13.96
CA ARG A 762 -8.32 3.59 14.94
C ARG A 762 -8.87 3.99 16.31
N ALA A 763 -8.08 3.71 17.35
CA ALA A 763 -8.54 3.81 18.70
C ALA A 763 -8.66 5.26 19.18
N VAL A 764 -9.72 5.54 19.92
CA VAL A 764 -9.92 6.82 20.62
C VAL A 764 -10.36 6.51 22.04
N ILE A 765 -9.69 7.14 23.01
CA ILE A 765 -10.11 7.12 24.41
C ILE A 765 -10.36 8.54 24.87
N LEU A 766 -11.63 8.89 25.05
CA LEU A 766 -12.04 10.20 25.53
C LEU A 766 -11.87 10.25 27.05
N SER A 767 -11.10 11.20 27.58
CA SER A 767 -11.00 11.41 29.03
C SER A 767 -11.63 12.74 29.41
N GLN A 768 -12.78 12.70 30.10
CA GLN A 768 -13.55 13.89 30.46
C GLN A 768 -13.75 13.93 31.98
N ASN A 769 -13.19 14.93 32.63
CA ASN A 769 -13.15 14.96 34.09
C ASN A 769 -14.51 15.39 34.63
N ALA A 770 -15.07 14.61 35.56
CA ALA A 770 -16.46 14.77 36.01
C ALA A 770 -16.79 16.16 36.57
N ASN A 771 -15.79 16.81 37.18
CA ASN A 771 -15.92 18.15 37.77
C ASN A 771 -15.50 19.28 36.82
N ASP A 772 -15.14 18.97 35.57
CA ASP A 772 -14.91 19.95 34.52
C ASP A 772 -16.22 20.25 33.77
N GLN A 773 -16.94 21.24 34.29
CA GLN A 773 -18.19 21.72 33.69
C GLN A 773 -17.94 22.59 32.44
N PHE A 774 -16.76 23.22 32.34
CA PHE A 774 -16.48 24.16 31.27
C PHE A 774 -16.30 23.44 29.92
N THR A 775 -15.70 22.26 29.89
CA THR A 775 -15.49 21.51 28.64
C THR A 775 -16.70 20.66 28.23
N ASP A 776 -17.85 20.84 28.91
CA ASP A 776 -19.07 20.06 28.74
C ASP A 776 -18.82 18.53 28.79
N SER A 777 -18.11 18.09 29.84
CA SER A 777 -17.82 16.68 30.08
C SER A 777 -19.07 15.80 30.05
N LYS A 778 -20.20 16.32 30.56
CA LYS A 778 -21.50 15.65 30.53
C LYS A 778 -22.06 15.57 29.11
N GLY A 779 -21.99 16.64 28.32
CA GLY A 779 -22.38 16.62 26.90
C GLY A 779 -21.56 15.60 26.10
N THR A 780 -20.25 15.54 26.34
CA THR A 780 -19.39 14.54 25.70
C THR A 780 -19.84 13.11 26.06
N ALA A 781 -20.14 12.86 27.35
CA ALA A 781 -20.54 11.55 27.83
C ALA A 781 -21.93 11.09 27.36
N GLN A 782 -22.90 11.99 27.40
CA GLN A 782 -24.31 11.65 27.14
C GLN A 782 -24.66 11.73 25.66
N VAL A 783 -23.92 12.51 24.87
CA VAL A 783 -24.21 12.77 23.46
C VAL A 783 -23.07 12.34 22.55
N THR A 784 -21.88 12.96 22.66
CA THR A 784 -20.78 12.72 21.70
C THR A 784 -20.33 11.26 21.67
N PHE A 785 -19.95 10.71 22.82
CA PHE A 785 -19.44 9.35 22.95
C PHE A 785 -20.42 8.31 22.45
N PRO A 786 -21.68 8.23 22.94
CA PRO A 786 -22.60 7.19 22.50
C PRO A 786 -22.99 7.35 21.03
N ALA A 787 -23.11 8.58 20.50
CA ALA A 787 -23.35 8.79 19.07
C ALA A 787 -22.18 8.30 18.20
N ALA A 788 -20.93 8.60 18.57
CA ALA A 788 -19.76 8.07 17.88
C ALA A 788 -19.65 6.54 18.02
N LYS A 789 -20.02 6.00 19.19
CA LYS A 789 -20.04 4.56 19.49
C LYS A 789 -20.97 3.80 18.55
N VAL A 790 -22.09 4.39 18.10
CA VAL A 790 -22.94 3.77 17.06
C VAL A 790 -22.14 3.46 15.79
N VAL A 791 -21.30 4.39 15.33
CA VAL A 791 -20.47 4.20 14.13
C VAL A 791 -19.39 3.14 14.37
N TYR A 792 -18.67 3.22 15.49
CA TYR A 792 -17.66 2.22 15.86
C TYR A 792 -18.25 0.80 15.99
N ASN A 793 -19.42 0.67 16.60
CA ASN A 793 -20.15 -0.60 16.71
C ASN A 793 -20.59 -1.12 15.34
N TRP A 794 -21.14 -0.24 14.48
CA TRP A 794 -21.55 -0.62 13.14
C TRP A 794 -20.37 -1.08 12.28
N LEU A 795 -19.20 -0.43 12.40
CA LEU A 795 -17.95 -0.85 11.76
C LEU A 795 -17.41 -2.20 12.32
N GLY A 796 -17.89 -2.64 13.49
CA GLY A 796 -17.44 -3.86 14.15
C GLY A 796 -16.22 -3.68 15.06
N VAL A 797 -15.80 -2.44 15.28
CA VAL A 797 -14.61 -2.06 16.06
C VAL A 797 -15.01 -1.31 17.34
N GLY A 798 -16.17 -1.65 17.92
CA GLY A 798 -16.73 -0.98 19.09
C GLY A 798 -15.73 -0.80 20.22
N LYS A 799 -14.87 -1.80 20.47
CA LYS A 799 -13.85 -1.79 21.53
C LYS A 799 -12.76 -0.73 21.33
N GLN A 800 -12.60 -0.19 20.13
CA GLN A 800 -11.61 0.84 19.80
C GLN A 800 -12.04 2.26 20.22
N LEU A 801 -13.31 2.47 20.58
CA LEU A 801 -13.76 3.71 21.19
C LEU A 801 -14.10 3.47 22.65
N GLY A 802 -13.40 4.16 23.55
CA GLY A 802 -13.65 4.15 24.99
C GLY A 802 -13.84 5.54 25.56
N MET A 803 -14.42 5.60 26.75
CA MET A 803 -14.52 6.82 27.53
C MET A 803 -14.14 6.57 29.00
N SER A 804 -13.39 7.52 29.56
CA SER A 804 -13.06 7.58 30.97
C SER A 804 -13.58 8.89 31.56
N ILE A 805 -14.17 8.79 32.75
CA ILE A 805 -14.76 9.91 33.48
C ILE A 805 -14.12 10.01 34.87
N PRO A 806 -12.84 10.38 34.99
CA PRO A 806 -12.19 10.50 36.31
C PRO A 806 -12.87 11.60 37.15
N SER A 807 -12.77 11.51 38.48
CA SER A 807 -13.40 12.45 39.41
C SER A 807 -12.65 13.78 39.57
N GLY A 808 -11.53 13.97 38.87
CA GLY A 808 -10.71 15.18 38.95
C GLY A 808 -11.37 16.44 38.39
N GLY A 809 -10.69 17.57 38.53
CA GLY A 809 -11.03 18.86 37.89
C GLY A 809 -10.42 19.01 36.50
N HIS A 810 -10.45 20.20 35.90
CA HIS A 810 -9.88 20.43 34.56
C HIS A 810 -8.40 20.00 34.46
N CYS A 811 -8.06 19.16 33.47
CA CYS A 811 -6.71 18.65 33.23
C CYS A 811 -6.03 17.91 34.40
N ASP A 812 -6.82 17.29 35.27
CA ASP A 812 -6.29 16.45 36.33
C ASP A 812 -5.46 15.28 35.77
N MET A 813 -4.22 15.17 36.24
CA MET A 813 -3.23 14.19 35.77
C MET A 813 -3.65 12.75 36.07
N SER A 814 -4.51 12.52 37.06
CA SER A 814 -5.07 11.20 37.35
C SER A 814 -5.83 10.60 36.16
N GLY A 815 -6.33 11.43 35.23
CA GLY A 815 -6.93 10.98 33.98
C GLY A 815 -6.01 10.10 33.14
N TYR A 816 -4.70 10.37 33.14
CA TYR A 816 -3.73 9.57 32.38
C TYR A 816 -3.52 8.16 32.93
N ALA A 817 -3.53 8.02 34.25
CA ALA A 817 -3.49 6.71 34.91
C ALA A 817 -4.78 5.92 34.63
N ASP A 818 -5.92 6.62 34.58
CA ASP A 818 -7.23 6.04 34.34
C ASP A 818 -7.40 5.43 32.93
N ILE A 819 -6.77 6.05 31.93
CA ILE A 819 -6.80 5.57 30.52
C ILE A 819 -5.64 4.64 30.18
N LEU A 820 -4.59 4.57 31.00
CA LEU A 820 -3.41 3.73 30.73
C LEU A 820 -3.75 2.27 30.42
N PRO A 821 -4.70 1.59 31.11
CA PRO A 821 -5.08 0.22 30.75
C PRO A 821 -5.65 0.09 29.33
N PHE A 822 -6.42 1.07 28.86
CA PHE A 822 -6.87 1.13 27.46
C PHE A 822 -5.70 1.31 26.50
N VAL A 823 -4.77 2.20 26.82
CA VAL A 823 -3.57 2.45 26.00
C VAL A 823 -2.71 1.18 25.90
N GLN A 824 -2.54 0.46 27.00
CA GLN A 824 -1.84 -0.82 27.02
C GLN A 824 -2.57 -1.90 26.22
N GLN A 825 -3.90 -1.89 26.24
CA GLN A 825 -4.70 -2.79 25.40
C GLN A 825 -4.46 -2.53 23.92
N VAL A 826 -4.46 -1.27 23.50
CA VAL A 826 -4.27 -0.89 22.09
C VAL A 826 -2.82 -1.09 21.65
N LEU A 827 -1.86 -0.53 22.39
CA LEU A 827 -0.46 -0.49 21.97
C LEU A 827 0.34 -1.74 22.34
N GLN A 828 -0.06 -2.48 23.37
CA GLN A 828 0.69 -3.65 23.87
C GLN A 828 -0.13 -4.95 23.82
N GLY A 829 -1.41 -4.91 23.43
CA GLY A 829 -2.30 -6.07 23.43
C GLY A 829 -2.67 -6.61 24.82
N LYS A 830 -2.43 -5.84 25.89
CA LYS A 830 -2.74 -6.26 27.27
C LYS A 830 -4.25 -6.24 27.51
N SER A 831 -4.81 -7.31 28.07
CA SER A 831 -6.22 -7.32 28.45
C SER A 831 -6.50 -6.30 29.56
N THR A 832 -7.63 -5.60 29.48
CA THR A 832 -8.16 -4.76 30.55
C THR A 832 -9.49 -5.31 31.07
N THR A 833 -9.72 -5.22 32.37
CA THR A 833 -11.02 -5.54 33.00
C THR A 833 -11.91 -4.31 33.15
N ARG A 834 -11.37 -3.11 32.90
CA ARG A 834 -12.11 -1.85 33.01
C ARG A 834 -13.10 -1.72 31.85
N ASN A 835 -14.36 -1.47 32.17
CA ASN A 835 -15.39 -1.17 31.19
C ASN A 835 -15.33 0.32 30.79
N TYR A 836 -14.81 0.60 29.60
CA TYR A 836 -14.75 1.95 29.04
C TYR A 836 -16.05 2.40 28.34
N ASP A 837 -17.12 1.61 28.42
CA ASP A 837 -18.49 2.00 28.04
C ASP A 837 -19.33 2.46 29.26
N ASP A 838 -18.78 2.37 30.47
CA ASP A 838 -19.45 2.81 31.70
C ASP A 838 -19.43 4.33 31.84
N LEU A 839 -20.61 4.94 31.68
CA LEU A 839 -20.84 6.38 31.86
C LEU A 839 -21.10 6.79 33.31
N LYS A 840 -20.87 5.88 34.28
CA LYS A 840 -21.15 6.06 35.71
C LYS A 840 -22.61 6.43 35.93
N ASN A 841 -22.86 7.57 36.57
CA ASN A 841 -24.21 8.07 36.88
C ASN A 841 -24.87 8.80 35.69
N TRP A 842 -24.15 9.00 34.59
CA TRP A 842 -24.68 9.66 33.41
C TRP A 842 -25.28 8.63 32.44
N LYS A 843 -26.30 9.03 31.69
CA LYS A 843 -26.99 8.17 30.73
C LYS A 843 -26.86 8.76 29.34
N ALA A 844 -26.71 7.91 28.34
CA ALA A 844 -26.79 8.30 26.95
C ALA A 844 -28.16 8.97 26.67
N MET A 845 -28.18 9.91 25.73
CA MET A 845 -29.39 10.62 25.26
C MET A 845 -29.69 10.26 23.79
N PRO A 846 -30.31 9.10 23.49
CA PRO A 846 -30.63 8.68 22.12
C PRO A 846 -31.45 9.69 21.32
N GLU A 847 -32.30 10.48 21.98
CA GLU A 847 -33.07 11.57 21.39
C GLU A 847 -32.20 12.66 20.75
N ALA A 848 -30.92 12.78 21.17
CA ALA A 848 -29.98 13.70 20.58
C ALA A 848 -29.44 13.22 19.22
N TYR A 849 -29.49 11.92 18.94
CA TYR A 849 -29.00 11.28 17.71
C TYR A 849 -30.01 10.20 17.21
N PRO A 850 -31.24 10.59 16.81
CA PRO A 850 -32.30 9.64 16.48
C PRO A 850 -31.95 8.68 15.32
N TRP A 851 -31.05 9.10 14.42
CA TRP A 851 -30.49 8.26 13.34
C TRP A 851 -29.72 7.04 13.86
N GLY A 852 -29.32 7.01 15.14
CA GLY A 852 -28.58 5.89 15.72
C GLY A 852 -29.36 4.57 15.77
N SER A 853 -30.69 4.63 15.61
CA SER A 853 -31.56 3.46 15.46
C SER A 853 -31.69 2.96 14.02
N ASP A 854 -31.27 3.77 13.04
CA ASP A 854 -31.40 3.52 11.61
C ASP A 854 -30.02 3.52 10.94
N VAL A 855 -29.18 2.60 11.38
CA VAL A 855 -27.85 2.38 10.79
C VAL A 855 -27.97 1.59 9.47
N PRO A 856 -27.05 1.80 8.51
CA PRO A 856 -27.12 1.09 7.23
C PRO A 856 -27.15 -0.43 7.40
N LYS A 857 -28.22 -1.06 6.89
CA LYS A 857 -28.38 -2.51 6.85
C LYS A 857 -27.61 -3.01 5.64
N GLY A 858 -26.45 -3.65 5.84
CA GLY A 858 -25.61 -4.11 4.74
C GLY A 858 -26.41 -4.91 3.71
N LYS A 859 -26.40 -4.50 2.44
CA LYS A 859 -26.77 -5.38 1.34
C LYS A 859 -25.73 -6.49 1.26
N LEU A 860 -26.08 -7.69 1.72
CA LEU A 860 -25.60 -8.91 1.06
C LEU A 860 -26.17 -8.85 -0.36
N GLY A 861 -25.33 -8.90 -1.39
CA GLY A 861 -25.78 -8.98 -2.78
C GLY A 861 -26.65 -10.22 -2.96
N ARG A 862 -27.98 -10.03 -2.96
CA ARG A 862 -28.94 -10.92 -3.62
C ARG A 862 -29.24 -10.27 -4.96
N ASP A 863 -28.88 -10.95 -6.04
CA ASP A 863 -29.72 -11.19 -7.21
C ASP A 863 -28.91 -12.00 -8.23
N ASP A 864 -28.89 -13.32 -8.05
CA ASP A 864 -28.84 -14.32 -9.12
C ASP A 864 -29.56 -15.58 -8.61
N VAL A 865 -30.89 -15.47 -8.53
CA VAL A 865 -31.79 -16.62 -8.44
C VAL A 865 -32.46 -16.75 -9.80
N PRO A 866 -32.16 -17.79 -10.60
CA PRO A 866 -33.03 -18.15 -11.71
C PRO A 866 -34.38 -18.58 -11.14
N ARG A 867 -35.45 -17.96 -11.66
CA ARG A 867 -36.84 -18.32 -11.37
C ARG A 867 -37.05 -19.82 -11.54
N VAL A 868 -37.47 -20.50 -10.48
CA VAL A 868 -38.25 -21.74 -10.60
C VAL A 868 -39.72 -21.38 -10.44
N ALA A 869 -40.44 -21.49 -11.54
CA ALA A 869 -41.89 -21.51 -11.55
C ALA A 869 -42.39 -22.84 -11.00
N GLY A 870 -43.46 -22.78 -10.19
CA GLY A 870 -44.33 -23.93 -9.91
C GLY A 870 -44.30 -24.46 -8.49
N ALA A 871 -45.28 -24.04 -7.67
CA ALA A 871 -46.34 -24.91 -7.17
C ALA A 871 -47.16 -24.18 -6.09
N SER A 872 -48.47 -24.24 -6.26
CA SER A 872 -49.52 -23.61 -5.48
C SER A 872 -49.81 -24.31 -4.14
N ALA A 873 -50.30 -23.50 -3.20
CA ALA A 873 -51.37 -23.78 -2.23
C ALA A 873 -51.17 -24.88 -1.17
N ALA A 874 -51.22 -24.49 0.11
CA ALA A 874 -52.33 -24.84 1.00
C ALA A 874 -52.26 -24.06 2.33
N SER A 875 -53.37 -23.42 2.65
CA SER A 875 -53.74 -22.85 3.95
C SER A 875 -53.78 -23.90 5.07
N THR A 876 -53.45 -23.54 6.31
CA THR A 876 -54.43 -23.64 7.41
C THR A 876 -54.04 -22.78 8.63
N ILE A 877 -55.07 -22.10 9.11
CA ILE A 877 -55.20 -21.32 10.34
C ILE A 877 -55.24 -22.27 11.54
N HIS A 878 -54.66 -21.90 12.69
CA HIS A 878 -55.29 -22.18 14.00
C HIS A 878 -54.84 -21.18 15.09
N HIS A 879 -55.84 -20.42 15.57
CA HIS A 879 -55.84 -19.73 16.86
C HIS A 879 -56.04 -20.73 18.01
N GLY A 880 -55.53 -20.42 19.21
CA GLY A 880 -56.08 -20.99 20.45
C GLY A 880 -55.20 -20.98 21.71
N GLN A 881 -55.05 -19.80 22.33
CA GLN A 881 -55.14 -19.49 23.78
C GLN A 881 -54.38 -20.31 24.89
N PRO A 882 -54.18 -19.70 26.08
CA PRO A 882 -53.06 -19.90 27.02
C PRO A 882 -53.47 -20.65 28.31
N TRP A 883 -52.53 -21.12 29.14
CA TRP A 883 -52.75 -21.27 30.59
C TRP A 883 -51.46 -21.17 31.41
N THR A 884 -51.60 -20.54 32.56
CA THR A 884 -50.67 -20.32 33.67
C THR A 884 -50.64 -21.48 34.68
N ARG A 885 -49.65 -21.41 35.59
CA ARG A 885 -49.50 -22.02 36.94
C ARG A 885 -48.78 -23.36 37.11
N ASP A 886 -47.61 -23.23 37.74
CA ASP A 886 -47.20 -23.74 39.07
C ASP A 886 -47.38 -25.21 39.47
N LEU A 887 -46.27 -25.70 40.04
CA LEU A 887 -46.06 -26.77 41.04
C LEU A 887 -46.09 -28.23 40.56
N THR A 888 -44.88 -28.78 40.34
CA THR A 888 -44.21 -29.73 41.26
C THR A 888 -42.71 -29.62 41.12
#